data_AF-A0A0R2X7W3-F1
#
_entry.id   AF-A0A0R2X7W3-F1
#
_cell.length_a   1.000
_cell.length_b   1.000
_cell.length_c   1.000
_cell.angle_alpha   90.00
_cell.angle_beta   90.00
_cell.angle_gamma   90.00
#
_symmetry.space_group_name_H-M   'P 1'
#
loop_
_entity.id
_entity.type
_entity.pdbx_description
1 polymer ?
#
loop_
_entity_poly.entity_id
_entity_poly.type
_entity_poly.pdbx_seq_one_letter_code
_entity_poly.pdbx_strand_id
1 'polypeptide(L)'
;MDQLVKKGSGRALVLLAPLTQADPVRLKKEGFLRIRRKNRIVEIEPDSSSSSFDLVVDRLTLQSSAQGRLNDSVELALRLGQGTCAAALTNPDFTEILPEPLLVFSTHPTNPETGATIPQLTPRHFSFNSAEGACPDCAGLGSRLIPDPAKIIPNPALSLEKGAILPWNRAHPKIRAFYRTLAKEFLQCAKIPPQTPWKDWPEKAKKILLHGSSGRVFLKDKAWEGLLPELTRQLQQASSDSARHRLQRFFSDGVCPSCQGARLQPSSLYVTLGGPPGVGQTIASLCQQSVSEVAAWLARLPHPTGPLAHAFPPLHAALTQRLSFLEQLGLGYLSLDRSIDTLSGGEYRRARLATQVGGGLTGVLYVLDEPSIGLHPADHSRLLDLLFHLRDLGNSLIVVEHDEETLRRADYLIEFGPGAGSLGGQITGQGTPQEISARPKSLTGAFLSGRRKISFPRKMKEFADWLHLKGVTTHNLKGVNLTIPLQAFTCISGVSGSGKSSLIFDTLAPALQRRLGSVSSAPLPGPFLSLSGDESLTRAIVIDQSPLSRQSRSHPLSLLGVWDDLRKLFASLPSAKARGFTPSRFSFNVRGGRCETCCGLGQVAVQLQLLPEAIAPCPTCQGHRYNRETLSVTYRGHSIAQILELSVDRAFDLLRAIPPLAAALGAL
;
A
#
# COMPACT_ATOMS: atom_id res chain seq x y z
N MET A 1 -39.01 -19.63 -19.03
CA MET A 1 -39.99 -19.90 -20.11
C MET A 1 -39.33 -20.51 -21.34
N ASP A 2 -38.51 -19.77 -22.09
CA ASP A 2 -37.90 -20.27 -23.34
C ASP A 2 -37.10 -21.56 -23.18
N GLN A 3 -36.40 -21.73 -22.05
CA GLN A 3 -35.68 -22.97 -21.76
C GLN A 3 -36.60 -24.20 -21.59
N LEU A 4 -37.77 -24.02 -20.99
CA LEU A 4 -38.75 -25.12 -20.79
C LEU A 4 -39.39 -25.51 -22.12
N VAL A 5 -39.77 -24.52 -22.93
CA VAL A 5 -40.35 -24.73 -24.26
C VAL A 5 -39.35 -25.42 -25.19
N LYS A 6 -38.08 -24.96 -25.19
CA LYS A 6 -37.01 -25.53 -26.02
C LYS A 6 -36.63 -26.97 -25.64
N LYS A 7 -36.65 -27.31 -24.34
CA LYS A 7 -36.27 -28.66 -23.85
C LYS A 7 -37.40 -29.69 -23.87
N GLY A 8 -38.66 -29.27 -24.00
CA GLY A 8 -39.81 -30.10 -23.66
C GLY A 8 -40.92 -30.19 -24.71
N SER A 9 -40.73 -29.68 -25.94
CA SER A 9 -41.77 -29.76 -27.00
C SER A 9 -42.30 -31.19 -27.18
N GLY A 10 -43.60 -31.40 -26.96
CA GLY A 10 -44.27 -32.70 -27.07
C GLY A 10 -44.19 -33.59 -25.81
N ARG A 11 -43.61 -33.12 -24.71
CA ARG A 11 -43.52 -33.85 -23.43
C ARG A 11 -44.51 -33.30 -22.40
N ALA A 12 -44.86 -34.12 -21.42
CA ALA A 12 -45.58 -33.68 -20.24
C ALA A 12 -44.62 -32.96 -19.28
N LEU A 13 -45.09 -31.88 -18.68
CA LEU A 13 -44.38 -31.07 -17.69
C LEU A 13 -45.15 -31.14 -16.37
N VAL A 14 -44.46 -31.49 -15.29
CA VAL A 14 -44.95 -31.32 -13.92
C VAL A 14 -44.22 -30.16 -13.29
N LEU A 15 -44.95 -29.10 -12.99
CA LEU A 15 -44.45 -27.90 -12.30
C LEU A 15 -44.62 -28.06 -10.80
N LEU A 16 -43.55 -27.75 -10.08
CA LEU A 16 -43.41 -27.97 -8.66
C LEU A 16 -43.01 -26.66 -7.97
N ALA A 17 -43.58 -26.41 -6.79
CA ALA A 17 -43.15 -25.34 -5.88
C ALA A 17 -42.50 -25.98 -4.64
N PRO A 18 -41.17 -25.87 -4.45
CA PRO A 18 -40.52 -26.39 -3.25
C PRO A 18 -40.93 -25.59 -2.01
N LEU A 19 -41.48 -26.27 -1.00
CA LEU A 19 -41.95 -25.67 0.25
C LEU A 19 -41.17 -26.26 1.43
N THR A 20 -40.47 -25.41 2.18
CA THR A 20 -39.68 -25.83 3.36
C THR A 20 -40.54 -26.07 4.59
N GLN A 21 -41.60 -25.26 4.77
CA GLN A 21 -42.63 -25.43 5.80
C GLN A 21 -43.97 -24.91 5.26
N ALA A 22 -44.98 -25.78 5.19
CA ALA A 22 -46.33 -25.40 4.81
C ALA A 22 -47.37 -26.28 5.51
N ASP A 23 -48.55 -25.72 5.78
CA ASP A 23 -49.70 -26.42 6.35
C ASP A 23 -50.48 -27.14 5.21
N PRO A 24 -50.49 -28.48 5.17
CA PRO A 24 -51.19 -29.23 4.13
C PRO A 24 -52.71 -29.01 4.13
N VAL A 25 -53.32 -28.72 5.30
CA VAL A 25 -54.76 -28.46 5.42
C VAL A 25 -55.13 -27.15 4.72
N ARG A 26 -54.28 -26.13 4.85
CA ARG A 26 -54.45 -24.85 4.16
C ARG A 26 -54.29 -24.99 2.65
N LEU A 27 -53.27 -25.71 2.18
CA LEU A 27 -53.04 -25.93 0.74
C LEU A 27 -54.23 -26.67 0.09
N LYS A 28 -54.86 -27.60 0.79
CA LYS A 28 -56.05 -28.31 0.31
C LYS A 28 -57.27 -27.40 0.21
N LYS A 29 -57.45 -26.44 1.14
CA LYS A 29 -58.49 -25.40 1.05
C LYS A 29 -58.25 -24.43 -0.10
N GLU A 30 -56.99 -24.17 -0.46
CA GLU A 30 -56.60 -23.35 -1.60
C GLU A 30 -56.70 -24.11 -2.95
N GLY A 31 -57.12 -25.38 -2.94
CA GLY A 31 -57.44 -26.18 -4.13
C GLY A 31 -56.32 -27.11 -4.61
N PHE A 32 -55.19 -27.18 -3.90
CA PHE A 32 -54.10 -28.10 -4.24
C PHE A 32 -54.37 -29.51 -3.70
N LEU A 33 -54.11 -30.54 -4.51
CA LEU A 33 -54.42 -31.92 -4.17
C LEU A 33 -53.20 -32.84 -4.02
N ARG A 34 -52.05 -32.45 -4.60
CA ARG A 34 -50.90 -33.36 -4.78
C ARG A 34 -49.59 -32.71 -4.37
N ILE A 35 -48.72 -33.50 -3.75
CA ILE A 35 -47.34 -33.14 -3.38
C ILE A 35 -46.37 -34.21 -3.88
N ARG A 36 -45.11 -33.85 -4.05
CA ARG A 36 -44.01 -34.77 -4.30
C ARG A 36 -43.30 -35.07 -2.98
N ARG A 37 -43.20 -36.35 -2.64
CA ARG A 37 -42.32 -36.87 -1.57
C ARG A 37 -41.27 -37.75 -2.21
N LYS A 38 -39.99 -37.38 -2.08
CA LYS A 38 -38.87 -38.01 -2.80
C LYS A 38 -39.10 -37.93 -4.32
N ASN A 39 -39.28 -39.06 -4.99
CA ASN A 39 -39.55 -39.13 -6.42
C ASN A 39 -41.01 -39.46 -6.77
N ARG A 40 -41.92 -39.57 -5.79
CA ARG A 40 -43.33 -39.92 -6.03
C ARG A 40 -44.29 -38.78 -5.75
N ILE A 41 -45.28 -38.64 -6.60
CA ILE A 41 -46.44 -37.78 -6.39
C ILE A 41 -47.46 -38.54 -5.54
N VAL A 42 -47.92 -37.92 -4.46
CA VAL A 42 -48.93 -38.45 -3.55
C VAL A 42 -50.00 -37.39 -3.28
N GLU A 43 -51.19 -37.81 -2.85
CA GLU A 43 -52.23 -36.88 -2.42
C GLU A 43 -51.92 -36.25 -1.06
N ILE A 44 -52.47 -35.06 -0.81
CA ILE A 44 -52.29 -34.35 0.45
C ILE A 44 -53.17 -34.98 1.54
N GLU A 45 -52.50 -35.49 2.59
CA GLU A 45 -53.11 -36.07 3.79
C GLU A 45 -53.05 -35.10 5.00
N PRO A 46 -54.10 -35.04 5.85
CA PRO A 46 -54.20 -34.08 6.96
C PRO A 46 -53.14 -34.23 8.06
N ASP A 47 -52.62 -35.45 8.27
CA ASP A 47 -51.66 -35.77 9.34
C ASP A 47 -50.19 -35.62 8.91
N SER A 48 -49.94 -35.04 7.73
CA SER A 48 -48.58 -34.79 7.28
C SER A 48 -47.98 -33.59 8.02
N SER A 49 -47.17 -33.88 9.05
CA SER A 49 -46.42 -32.86 9.79
C SER A 49 -45.58 -31.97 8.85
N SER A 50 -45.34 -30.72 9.29
CA SER A 50 -44.68 -29.60 8.61
C SER A 50 -43.24 -29.89 8.17
N SER A 51 -43.10 -30.82 7.24
CA SER A 51 -41.85 -31.27 6.62
C SER A 51 -41.69 -30.64 5.24
N SER A 52 -40.46 -30.60 4.73
CA SER A 52 -40.18 -30.07 3.39
C SER A 52 -40.74 -31.01 2.31
N PHE A 53 -41.51 -30.47 1.36
CA PHE A 53 -42.06 -31.20 0.21
C PHE A 53 -42.23 -30.27 -1.00
N ASP A 54 -42.32 -30.83 -2.20
CA ASP A 54 -42.61 -30.01 -3.39
C ASP A 54 -44.10 -30.10 -3.73
N LEU A 55 -44.79 -28.97 -3.71
CA LEU A 55 -46.19 -28.88 -4.11
C LEU A 55 -46.34 -29.03 -5.62
N VAL A 56 -47.25 -29.88 -6.09
CA VAL A 56 -47.56 -29.97 -7.52
C VAL A 56 -48.48 -28.82 -7.91
N VAL A 57 -47.95 -27.87 -8.67
CA VAL A 57 -48.65 -26.64 -9.06
C VAL A 57 -49.48 -26.86 -10.32
N ASP A 58 -48.89 -27.48 -11.34
CA ASP A 58 -49.61 -27.81 -12.57
C ASP A 58 -49.00 -29.02 -13.28
N ARG A 59 -49.81 -29.66 -14.11
CA ARG A 59 -49.46 -30.79 -14.97
C ARG A 59 -49.98 -30.48 -16.37
N LEU A 60 -49.08 -30.20 -17.30
CA LEU A 60 -49.45 -29.70 -18.63
C LEU A 60 -48.59 -30.33 -19.71
N THR A 61 -49.15 -30.52 -20.90
CA THR A 61 -48.41 -31.01 -22.07
C THR A 61 -47.88 -29.80 -22.84
N LEU A 62 -46.58 -29.78 -23.10
CA LEU A 62 -45.91 -28.66 -23.76
C LEU A 62 -46.25 -28.65 -25.26
N GLN A 63 -47.28 -27.86 -25.61
CA GLN A 63 -47.70 -27.53 -26.97
C GLN A 63 -47.63 -26.02 -27.19
N SER A 64 -47.55 -25.57 -28.45
CA SER A 64 -47.49 -24.14 -28.81
C SER A 64 -48.70 -23.33 -28.32
N SER A 65 -49.88 -23.96 -28.21
CA SER A 65 -51.10 -23.34 -27.68
C SER A 65 -51.11 -23.18 -26.15
N ALA A 66 -50.21 -23.83 -25.41
CA ALA A 66 -50.22 -23.88 -23.94
C ALA A 66 -49.40 -22.75 -23.27
N GLN A 67 -48.91 -21.78 -24.05
CA GLN A 67 -47.94 -20.79 -23.58
C GLN A 67 -48.50 -19.84 -22.50
N GLY A 68 -49.76 -19.45 -22.59
CA GLY A 68 -50.44 -18.63 -21.56
C GLY A 68 -50.57 -19.37 -20.23
N ARG A 69 -51.10 -20.60 -20.24
CA ARG A 69 -51.22 -21.45 -19.05
C ARG A 69 -49.87 -21.76 -18.41
N LEU A 70 -48.85 -22.03 -19.23
CA LEU A 70 -47.50 -22.24 -18.72
C LEU A 70 -46.98 -21.01 -17.95
N ASN A 71 -47.31 -19.81 -18.41
CA ASN A 71 -46.86 -18.56 -17.77
C ASN A 71 -47.51 -18.41 -16.39
N ASP A 72 -48.83 -18.57 -16.31
CA ASP A 72 -49.59 -18.48 -15.07
C ASP A 72 -49.12 -19.53 -14.06
N SER A 73 -48.90 -20.77 -14.51
CA SER A 73 -48.44 -21.87 -13.66
C SER A 73 -47.00 -21.69 -13.18
N VAL A 74 -46.11 -21.10 -14.00
CA VAL A 74 -44.75 -20.76 -13.57
C VAL A 74 -44.76 -19.60 -12.57
N GLU A 75 -45.57 -18.56 -12.80
CA GLU A 75 -45.69 -17.45 -11.87
C GLU A 75 -46.24 -17.90 -10.52
N LEU A 76 -47.28 -18.75 -10.53
CA LEU A 76 -47.84 -19.34 -9.33
C LEU A 76 -46.81 -20.22 -8.59
N ALA A 77 -46.08 -21.06 -9.33
CA ALA A 77 -45.05 -21.91 -8.75
C ALA A 77 -43.92 -21.10 -8.09
N LEU A 78 -43.46 -20.03 -8.75
CA LEU A 78 -42.47 -19.11 -8.19
C LEU A 78 -43.03 -18.38 -6.97
N ARG A 79 -44.28 -17.92 -6.99
CA ARG A 79 -44.90 -17.23 -5.86
C ARG A 79 -45.01 -18.14 -4.63
N LEU A 80 -45.46 -19.38 -4.82
CA LEU A 80 -45.60 -20.36 -3.73
C LEU A 80 -44.23 -20.82 -3.22
N GLY A 81 -43.29 -21.11 -4.11
CA GLY A 81 -41.92 -21.53 -3.78
C GLY A 81 -40.97 -20.38 -3.42
N GLN A 82 -41.49 -19.20 -3.04
CA GLN A 82 -40.73 -18.03 -2.61
C GLN A 82 -39.58 -17.64 -3.56
N GLY A 83 -39.91 -17.58 -4.84
CA GLY A 83 -39.00 -17.26 -5.92
C GLY A 83 -38.31 -18.45 -6.55
N THR A 84 -38.54 -19.69 -6.10
CA THR A 84 -38.00 -20.93 -6.68
C THR A 84 -39.12 -21.79 -7.27
N CYS A 85 -38.91 -22.40 -8.43
CA CYS A 85 -39.79 -23.42 -8.97
C CYS A 85 -38.97 -24.58 -9.55
N ALA A 86 -39.53 -25.77 -9.56
CA ALA A 86 -38.91 -26.95 -10.15
C ALA A 86 -39.83 -27.57 -11.20
N ALA A 87 -39.23 -28.29 -12.15
CA ALA A 87 -39.92 -28.84 -13.30
C ALA A 87 -39.40 -30.25 -13.61
N ALA A 88 -40.31 -31.19 -13.78
CA ALA A 88 -40.02 -32.53 -14.27
C ALA A 88 -40.59 -32.69 -15.68
N LEU A 89 -39.75 -33.13 -16.64
CA LEU A 89 -40.18 -33.50 -17.98
C LEU A 89 -40.44 -35.01 -18.04
N THR A 90 -41.68 -35.41 -18.29
CA THR A 90 -42.17 -36.79 -18.27
C THR A 90 -42.86 -37.15 -19.60
N ASN A 91 -43.23 -38.42 -19.78
CA ASN A 91 -44.01 -38.90 -20.92
C ASN A 91 -45.45 -38.37 -20.85
N PRO A 92 -46.17 -38.25 -21.99
CA PRO A 92 -47.51 -37.67 -22.07
C PRO A 92 -48.53 -38.29 -21.09
N ASP A 93 -48.34 -39.55 -20.69
CA ASP A 93 -49.24 -40.30 -19.83
C ASP A 93 -49.11 -39.98 -18.32
N PHE A 94 -48.29 -39.00 -17.94
CA PHE A 94 -48.06 -38.54 -16.55
C PHE A 94 -47.85 -39.68 -15.53
N THR A 95 -46.60 -40.08 -15.33
CA THR A 95 -46.24 -41.07 -14.29
C THR A 95 -46.25 -40.46 -12.89
N GLU A 96 -46.70 -41.23 -11.89
CA GLU A 96 -46.61 -40.83 -10.47
C GLU A 96 -45.16 -40.80 -9.95
N ILE A 97 -44.26 -41.51 -10.63
CA ILE A 97 -42.81 -41.46 -10.37
C ILE A 97 -42.21 -40.43 -11.31
N LEU A 98 -41.60 -39.38 -10.75
CA LEU A 98 -40.98 -38.30 -11.49
C LEU A 98 -39.50 -38.62 -11.79
N PRO A 99 -39.03 -38.34 -13.02
CA PRO A 99 -37.63 -38.50 -13.38
C PRO A 99 -36.75 -37.48 -12.65
N GLU A 100 -35.56 -37.93 -12.22
CA GLU A 100 -34.50 -37.08 -11.67
C GLU A 100 -33.33 -36.96 -12.66
N PRO A 101 -32.59 -35.83 -12.69
CA PRO A 101 -32.76 -34.64 -11.87
C PRO A 101 -33.89 -33.72 -12.37
N LEU A 102 -34.49 -32.96 -11.43
CA LEU A 102 -35.45 -31.91 -11.77
C LEU A 102 -34.74 -30.69 -12.38
N LEU A 103 -35.43 -29.97 -13.25
CA LEU A 103 -35.01 -28.65 -13.71
C LEU A 103 -35.48 -27.61 -12.68
N VAL A 104 -34.54 -26.98 -11.96
CA VAL A 104 -34.85 -25.98 -10.94
C VAL A 104 -34.55 -24.57 -11.49
N PHE A 105 -35.45 -23.63 -11.23
CA PHE A 105 -35.37 -22.23 -11.61
C PHE A 105 -35.57 -21.34 -10.39
N SER A 106 -34.86 -20.22 -10.32
CA SER A 106 -35.01 -19.22 -9.27
C SER A 106 -35.02 -17.81 -9.84
N THR A 107 -35.79 -16.92 -9.22
CA THR A 107 -35.79 -15.47 -9.45
C THR A 107 -34.69 -14.77 -8.65
N HIS A 108 -34.11 -15.47 -7.67
CA HIS A 108 -32.91 -15.05 -6.98
C HIS A 108 -31.68 -15.75 -7.58
N PRO A 109 -30.50 -15.13 -7.55
CA PRO A 109 -29.26 -15.79 -7.92
C PRO A 109 -28.90 -16.83 -6.83
N THR A 110 -29.52 -18.00 -6.96
CA THR A 110 -29.42 -19.13 -6.04
C THR A 110 -28.81 -20.32 -6.76
N ASN A 111 -27.87 -21.00 -6.12
CA ASN A 111 -27.37 -22.27 -6.58
C ASN A 111 -28.45 -23.34 -6.40
N PRO A 112 -28.93 -23.99 -7.47
CA PRO A 112 -30.02 -24.96 -7.37
C PRO A 112 -29.67 -26.26 -6.62
N GLU A 113 -28.38 -26.62 -6.56
CA GLU A 113 -27.91 -27.85 -5.91
C GLU A 113 -27.71 -27.66 -4.40
N THR A 114 -27.19 -26.50 -3.99
CA THR A 114 -26.82 -26.22 -2.59
C THR A 114 -27.81 -25.31 -1.87
N GLY A 115 -28.71 -24.64 -2.59
CA GLY A 115 -29.59 -23.61 -2.06
C GLY A 115 -28.88 -22.30 -1.67
N ALA A 116 -27.56 -22.20 -1.90
CA ALA A 116 -26.79 -21.01 -1.56
C ALA A 116 -27.26 -19.81 -2.40
N THR A 117 -27.61 -18.70 -1.76
CA THR A 117 -28.08 -17.48 -2.44
C THR A 117 -27.06 -16.38 -2.29
N ILE A 118 -26.81 -15.63 -3.37
CA ILE A 118 -26.01 -14.39 -3.31
C ILE A 118 -26.94 -13.17 -3.32
N PRO A 119 -26.54 -12.05 -2.69
CA PRO A 119 -27.32 -10.83 -2.73
C PRO A 119 -27.37 -10.26 -4.16
N GLN A 120 -28.32 -9.36 -4.41
CA GLN A 120 -28.32 -8.60 -5.65
C GLN A 120 -27.03 -7.79 -5.76
N LEU A 121 -26.21 -8.13 -6.75
CA LEU A 121 -24.88 -7.56 -6.90
C LEU A 121 -24.95 -6.12 -7.37
N THR A 122 -24.11 -5.29 -6.78
CA THR A 122 -23.93 -3.86 -7.10
C THR A 122 -22.43 -3.55 -7.11
N PRO A 123 -21.98 -2.42 -7.69
CA PRO A 123 -20.56 -2.05 -7.67
C PRO A 123 -19.93 -2.00 -6.27
N ARG A 124 -20.72 -1.75 -5.22
CA ARG A 124 -20.24 -1.76 -3.83
C ARG A 124 -19.72 -3.13 -3.41
N HIS A 125 -20.38 -4.20 -3.83
CA HIS A 125 -19.92 -5.56 -3.53
C HIS A 125 -18.53 -5.87 -4.11
N PHE A 126 -18.05 -5.10 -5.09
CA PHE A 126 -16.70 -5.24 -5.66
C PHE A 126 -15.71 -4.19 -5.13
N SER A 127 -16.12 -3.39 -4.13
CA SER A 127 -15.29 -2.39 -3.48
C SER A 127 -14.89 -2.85 -2.08
N PHE A 128 -13.58 -3.07 -1.90
CA PHE A 128 -13.00 -3.35 -0.59
C PHE A 128 -13.06 -2.17 0.40
N ASN A 129 -13.48 -0.98 -0.07
CA ASN A 129 -13.71 0.19 0.77
C ASN A 129 -15.16 0.28 1.29
N SER A 130 -16.04 -0.62 0.87
CA SER A 130 -17.42 -0.70 1.35
C SER A 130 -17.60 -1.91 2.25
N ALA A 131 -18.47 -1.80 3.26
CA ALA A 131 -18.73 -2.91 4.17
C ALA A 131 -19.37 -4.11 3.44
N GLU A 132 -20.13 -3.84 2.37
CA GLU A 132 -20.80 -4.83 1.54
C GLU A 132 -19.85 -5.58 0.60
N GLY A 133 -18.61 -5.12 0.38
CA GLY A 133 -17.62 -5.79 -0.46
C GLY A 133 -16.39 -6.26 0.30
N ALA A 134 -16.03 -5.57 1.37
CA ALA A 134 -14.82 -5.82 2.14
C ALA A 134 -14.79 -7.22 2.77
N CYS A 135 -13.61 -7.83 2.78
CA CYS A 135 -13.35 -9.01 3.59
C CYS A 135 -13.59 -8.64 5.07
N PRO A 136 -14.49 -9.34 5.79
CA PRO A 136 -14.87 -8.98 7.17
C PRO A 136 -13.69 -9.14 8.14
N ASP A 137 -12.77 -10.03 7.82
CA ASP A 137 -11.60 -10.31 8.64
C ASP A 137 -10.55 -9.19 8.59
N CYS A 138 -10.21 -8.69 7.42
CA CYS A 138 -9.21 -7.63 7.28
C CYS A 138 -9.81 -6.25 7.03
N ALA A 139 -11.14 -6.10 7.11
CA ALA A 139 -11.87 -4.89 6.77
C ALA A 139 -11.43 -4.31 5.41
N GLY A 140 -11.20 -5.18 4.42
CA GLY A 140 -10.79 -4.77 3.08
C GLY A 140 -9.33 -4.34 2.92
N LEU A 141 -8.47 -4.54 3.93
CA LEU A 141 -7.03 -4.26 3.81
C LEU A 141 -6.30 -5.28 2.93
N GLY A 142 -6.74 -6.55 2.94
CA GLY A 142 -6.03 -7.68 2.31
C GLY A 142 -4.80 -8.14 3.06
N SER A 143 -4.27 -7.30 3.96
CA SER A 143 -3.18 -7.61 4.85
C SER A 143 -3.62 -7.64 6.31
N ARG A 144 -2.84 -8.32 7.14
CA ARG A 144 -2.90 -8.25 8.61
C ARG A 144 -1.48 -8.21 9.14
N LEU A 145 -1.29 -7.54 10.27
CA LEU A 145 -0.03 -7.64 11.01
C LEU A 145 0.12 -9.07 11.54
N ILE A 146 1.14 -9.77 11.04
CA ILE A 146 1.52 -11.10 11.51
C ILE A 146 2.85 -11.03 12.26
N PRO A 147 3.03 -11.80 13.35
CA PRO A 147 4.32 -11.92 14.01
C PRO A 147 5.40 -12.38 13.03
N ASP A 148 6.54 -11.69 13.00
CA ASP A 148 7.65 -11.99 12.10
C ASP A 148 8.79 -12.66 12.87
N PRO A 149 9.06 -13.96 12.64
CA PRO A 149 10.13 -14.68 13.32
C PRO A 149 11.52 -14.02 13.17
N ALA A 150 11.81 -13.37 12.04
CA ALA A 150 13.10 -12.72 11.81
C ALA A 150 13.25 -11.41 12.61
N LYS A 151 12.15 -10.70 12.87
CA LYS A 151 12.13 -9.52 13.78
C LYS A 151 12.17 -9.93 15.25
N ILE A 152 11.64 -11.11 15.57
CA ILE A 152 11.61 -11.66 16.93
C ILE A 152 12.99 -12.25 17.30
N ILE A 153 13.65 -12.93 16.36
CA ILE A 153 14.94 -13.60 16.53
C ILE A 153 15.92 -13.09 15.45
N PRO A 154 16.42 -11.85 15.59
CA PRO A 154 17.22 -11.20 14.55
C PRO A 154 18.63 -11.80 14.38
N ASN A 155 19.14 -12.48 15.41
CA ASN A 155 20.44 -13.15 15.36
C ASN A 155 20.32 -14.63 15.77
N PRO A 156 20.14 -15.53 14.79
CA PRO A 156 20.09 -16.98 15.03
C PRO A 156 21.37 -17.58 15.65
N ALA A 157 22.51 -16.88 15.62
CA ALA A 157 23.74 -17.36 16.21
C ALA A 157 23.80 -17.15 17.74
N LEU A 158 22.85 -16.42 18.33
CA LEU A 158 22.75 -16.26 19.79
C LEU A 158 21.98 -17.42 20.41
N SER A 159 22.35 -17.77 21.64
CA SER A 159 21.56 -18.65 22.50
C SER A 159 20.43 -17.88 23.19
N LEU A 160 19.47 -18.59 23.79
CA LEU A 160 18.40 -17.97 24.58
C LEU A 160 18.95 -17.14 25.75
N GLU A 161 20.00 -17.63 26.44
CA GLU A 161 20.62 -16.91 27.55
C GLU A 161 21.28 -15.60 27.11
N LYS A 162 21.89 -15.60 25.92
CA LYS A 162 22.47 -14.40 25.29
C LYS A 162 21.43 -13.48 24.65
N GLY A 163 20.14 -13.78 24.80
CA GLY A 163 19.04 -12.90 24.38
C GLY A 163 18.64 -13.05 22.92
N ALA A 164 18.66 -14.28 22.38
CA ALA A 164 18.19 -14.57 21.01
C ALA A 164 16.76 -14.06 20.74
N ILE A 165 15.84 -14.18 21.72
CA ILE A 165 14.46 -13.67 21.60
C ILE A 165 14.41 -12.21 22.06
N LEU A 166 14.32 -11.31 21.08
CA LEU A 166 14.37 -9.87 21.31
C LEU A 166 13.19 -9.31 22.14
N PRO A 167 11.93 -9.74 21.94
CA PRO A 167 10.80 -9.29 22.78
C PRO A 167 11.02 -9.56 24.27
N TRP A 168 11.59 -10.71 24.62
CA TRP A 168 11.88 -11.08 26.01
C TRP A 168 12.99 -10.22 26.59
N ASN A 169 14.06 -9.99 25.82
CA ASN A 169 15.19 -9.19 26.29
C ASN A 169 14.83 -7.70 26.45
N ARG A 170 13.90 -7.17 25.65
CA ARG A 170 13.43 -5.77 25.76
C ARG A 170 12.25 -5.57 26.72
N ALA A 171 11.78 -6.63 27.37
CA ALA A 171 10.69 -6.54 28.34
C ALA A 171 11.10 -5.79 29.62
N HIS A 172 10.12 -5.25 30.36
CA HIS A 172 10.33 -4.63 31.66
C HIS A 172 11.05 -5.60 32.62
N PRO A 173 11.97 -5.16 33.50
CA PRO A 173 12.79 -6.06 34.33
C PRO A 173 12.01 -7.17 35.06
N LYS A 174 10.83 -6.85 35.62
CA LYS A 174 9.93 -7.83 36.28
C LYS A 174 9.42 -8.93 35.32
N ILE A 175 9.06 -8.56 34.09
CA ILE A 175 8.59 -9.49 33.06
C ILE A 175 9.76 -10.31 32.47
N ARG A 176 10.93 -9.69 32.38
CA ARG A 176 12.16 -10.34 31.89
C ARG A 176 12.59 -11.51 32.80
N ALA A 177 12.41 -11.36 34.12
CA ALA A 177 12.67 -12.44 35.07
C ALA A 177 11.77 -13.66 34.79
N PHE A 178 10.48 -13.44 34.55
CA PHE A 178 9.54 -14.49 34.15
C PHE A 178 9.98 -15.20 32.86
N TYR A 179 10.30 -14.45 31.79
CA TYR A 179 10.75 -15.06 30.53
C TYR A 179 12.09 -15.81 30.66
N ARG A 180 12.99 -15.40 31.56
CA ARG A 180 14.21 -16.16 31.86
C ARG A 180 13.91 -17.50 32.51
N THR A 181 12.97 -17.54 33.46
CA THR A 181 12.52 -18.80 34.08
C THR A 181 11.87 -19.71 33.05
N LEU A 182 10.96 -19.16 32.24
CA LEU A 182 10.31 -19.85 31.14
C LEU A 182 11.32 -20.45 30.15
N ALA A 183 12.33 -19.67 29.75
CA ALA A 183 13.40 -20.13 28.85
C ALA A 183 14.20 -21.31 29.43
N LYS A 184 14.55 -21.24 30.73
CA LYS A 184 15.29 -22.32 31.41
C LYS A 184 14.47 -23.60 31.48
N GLU A 185 13.21 -23.50 31.88
CA GLU A 185 12.30 -24.66 31.94
C GLU A 185 12.12 -25.28 30.55
N PHE A 186 11.93 -24.46 29.51
CA PHE A 186 11.82 -24.94 28.13
C PHE A 186 13.07 -25.68 27.66
N LEU A 187 14.26 -25.11 27.88
CA LEU A 187 15.55 -25.70 27.51
C LEU A 187 15.77 -27.07 28.18
N GLN A 188 15.46 -27.17 29.47
CA GLN A 188 15.56 -28.42 30.23
C GLN A 188 14.65 -29.49 29.65
N CYS A 189 13.38 -29.15 29.38
CA CYS A 189 12.45 -30.14 28.88
C CYS A 189 12.72 -30.55 27.42
N ALA A 190 13.18 -29.61 26.59
CA ALA A 190 13.59 -29.89 25.22
C ALA A 190 14.96 -30.59 25.12
N LYS A 191 15.67 -30.78 26.25
CA LYS A 191 17.03 -31.33 26.33
C LYS A 191 18.04 -30.57 25.46
N ILE A 192 17.90 -29.25 25.39
CA ILE A 192 18.78 -28.37 24.62
C ILE A 192 19.76 -27.69 25.59
N PRO A 193 21.08 -27.78 25.38
CA PRO A 193 22.05 -27.06 26.20
C PRO A 193 21.84 -25.54 26.17
N PRO A 194 21.95 -24.81 27.30
CA PRO A 194 21.65 -23.37 27.35
C PRO A 194 22.49 -22.49 26.43
N GLN A 195 23.71 -22.92 26.09
CA GLN A 195 24.63 -22.20 25.21
C GLN A 195 24.42 -22.49 23.73
N THR A 196 23.54 -23.43 23.38
CA THR A 196 23.29 -23.80 21.98
C THR A 196 22.67 -22.62 21.21
N PRO A 197 23.30 -22.15 20.12
CA PRO A 197 22.74 -21.12 19.25
C PRO A 197 21.38 -21.52 18.69
N TRP A 198 20.47 -20.55 18.52
CA TRP A 198 19.12 -20.79 17.97
C TRP A 198 19.13 -21.54 16.62
N LYS A 199 20.08 -21.23 15.74
CA LYS A 199 20.22 -21.88 14.42
C LYS A 199 20.38 -23.40 14.52
N ASP A 200 21.06 -23.88 15.56
CA ASP A 200 21.44 -25.28 15.77
C ASP A 200 20.37 -26.07 16.53
N TRP A 201 19.24 -25.45 16.86
CA TRP A 201 18.13 -26.12 17.54
C TRP A 201 17.40 -27.12 16.63
N PRO A 202 16.86 -28.22 17.18
CA PRO A 202 15.95 -29.11 16.46
C PRO A 202 14.70 -28.36 15.96
N GLU A 203 14.29 -28.60 14.72
CA GLU A 203 13.12 -27.93 14.11
C GLU A 203 11.83 -28.16 14.90
N LYS A 204 11.66 -29.35 15.51
CA LYS A 204 10.53 -29.65 16.38
C LYS A 204 10.48 -28.71 17.60
N ALA A 205 11.63 -28.42 18.22
CA ALA A 205 11.72 -27.53 19.36
C ALA A 205 11.46 -26.07 18.96
N LYS A 206 11.99 -25.63 17.81
CA LYS A 206 11.69 -24.30 17.24
C LYS A 206 10.19 -24.11 17.01
N LYS A 207 9.52 -25.10 16.38
CA LYS A 207 8.08 -25.07 16.14
C LYS A 207 7.27 -24.99 17.43
N ILE A 208 7.60 -25.81 18.43
CA ILE A 208 6.90 -25.80 19.74
C ILE A 208 7.05 -24.44 20.42
N LEU A 209 8.26 -23.85 20.45
CA LEU A 209 8.45 -22.56 21.08
C LEU A 209 7.66 -21.44 20.39
N LEU A 210 7.67 -21.42 19.05
CA LEU A 210 7.05 -20.37 18.25
C LEU A 210 5.51 -20.50 18.18
N HIS A 211 5.01 -21.70 17.88
CA HIS A 211 3.58 -21.93 17.59
C HIS A 211 2.82 -22.57 18.75
N GLY A 212 3.51 -22.98 19.81
CA GLY A 212 2.92 -23.65 20.95
C GLY A 212 2.76 -25.16 20.73
N SER A 213 2.12 -25.81 21.70
CA SER A 213 1.79 -27.23 21.64
C SER A 213 0.41 -27.47 22.24
N SER A 214 -0.40 -28.29 21.56
CA SER A 214 -1.73 -28.72 22.04
C SER A 214 -1.69 -29.71 23.21
N GLY A 215 -0.51 -30.30 23.50
CA GLY A 215 -0.31 -31.18 24.66
C GLY A 215 0.24 -30.42 25.88
N ARG A 216 0.20 -31.08 27.06
CA ARG A 216 0.86 -30.67 28.32
C ARG A 216 2.39 -30.80 28.21
N VAL A 217 2.93 -30.14 27.21
CA VAL A 217 4.29 -30.32 26.74
C VAL A 217 5.04 -29.08 27.20
N PHE A 218 5.52 -29.17 28.44
CA PHE A 218 6.49 -28.28 29.09
C PHE A 218 5.89 -27.10 29.88
N LEU A 219 6.46 -26.86 31.08
CA LEU A 219 6.02 -25.92 32.13
C LEU A 219 4.91 -26.48 33.06
N LYS A 220 5.26 -27.30 34.06
CA LYS A 220 4.35 -27.76 35.13
C LYS A 220 2.95 -28.20 34.64
N ASP A 221 2.90 -29.09 33.64
CA ASP A 221 1.66 -29.63 33.05
C ASP A 221 0.72 -28.63 32.35
N LYS A 222 1.19 -27.41 32.03
CA LYS A 222 0.41 -26.43 31.27
C LYS A 222 0.74 -26.49 29.78
N ALA A 223 -0.25 -26.17 28.95
CA ALA A 223 -0.03 -25.99 27.52
C ALA A 223 0.71 -24.67 27.29
N TRP A 224 1.79 -24.71 26.52
CA TRP A 224 2.46 -23.50 26.02
C TRP A 224 1.70 -22.97 24.80
N GLU A 225 1.19 -21.75 24.88
CA GLU A 225 0.40 -21.13 23.81
C GLU A 225 1.22 -20.80 22.56
N GLY A 226 2.55 -20.67 22.70
CA GLY A 226 3.44 -20.27 21.62
C GLY A 226 3.81 -18.79 21.68
N LEU A 227 5.04 -18.46 21.27
CA LEU A 227 5.52 -17.08 21.23
C LEU A 227 4.74 -16.20 20.23
N LEU A 228 4.39 -16.72 19.04
CA LEU A 228 3.69 -15.95 18.01
C LEU A 228 2.22 -15.69 18.38
N PRO A 229 1.45 -16.70 18.87
CA PRO A 229 0.11 -16.47 19.41
C PRO A 229 0.13 -15.50 20.59
N GLU A 230 1.09 -15.62 21.51
CA GLU A 230 1.21 -14.74 22.66
C GLU A 230 1.42 -13.28 22.24
N LEU A 231 2.36 -13.01 21.33
CA LEU A 231 2.60 -11.66 20.82
C LEU A 231 1.36 -11.09 20.12
N THR A 232 0.65 -11.91 19.35
CA THR A 232 -0.57 -11.51 18.64
C THR A 232 -1.66 -11.09 19.63
N ARG A 233 -1.87 -11.91 20.67
CA ARG A 233 -2.81 -11.62 21.75
C ARG A 233 -2.44 -10.34 22.50
N GLN A 234 -1.17 -10.16 22.85
CA GLN A 234 -0.68 -8.94 23.50
C GLN A 234 -0.92 -7.69 22.64
N LEU A 235 -0.72 -7.77 21.31
CA LEU A 235 -0.96 -6.64 20.42
C LEU A 235 -2.45 -6.29 20.34
N GLN A 236 -3.33 -7.29 20.24
CA GLN A 236 -4.79 -7.10 20.21
C GLN A 236 -5.33 -6.52 21.52
N GLN A 237 -4.78 -6.94 22.66
CA GLN A 237 -5.21 -6.50 23.99
C GLN A 237 -4.51 -5.21 24.47
N ALA A 238 -3.54 -4.69 23.73
CA ALA A 238 -2.80 -3.49 24.12
C ALA A 238 -3.74 -2.27 24.17
N SER A 239 -3.83 -1.64 25.35
CA SER A 239 -4.71 -0.49 25.61
C SER A 239 -4.05 0.87 25.37
N SER A 240 -2.72 0.96 25.30
CA SER A 240 -1.99 2.20 25.05
C SER A 240 -1.23 2.19 23.72
N ASP A 241 -1.18 3.33 23.05
CA ASP A 241 -0.50 3.48 21.76
C ASP A 241 1.01 3.24 21.86
N SER A 242 1.63 3.61 22.98
CA SER A 242 3.04 3.31 23.26
C SER A 242 3.30 1.80 23.34
N ALA A 243 2.41 1.05 24.01
CA ALA A 243 2.52 -0.40 24.09
C ALA A 243 2.30 -1.07 22.72
N ARG A 244 1.29 -0.62 21.95
CA ARG A 244 1.05 -1.07 20.58
C ARG A 244 2.25 -0.84 19.68
N HIS A 245 2.76 0.40 19.63
CA HIS A 245 3.92 0.77 18.81
C HIS A 245 5.18 -0.02 19.21
N ARG A 246 5.35 -0.36 20.49
CA ARG A 246 6.47 -1.21 20.93
C ARG A 246 6.33 -2.64 20.41
N LEU A 247 5.13 -3.22 20.45
CA LEU A 247 4.86 -4.59 20.01
C LEU A 247 4.88 -4.72 18.48
N GLN A 248 4.33 -3.76 17.74
CA GLN A 248 4.28 -3.73 16.27
C GLN A 248 5.66 -3.89 15.61
N ARG A 249 6.75 -3.53 16.30
CA ARG A 249 8.13 -3.72 15.82
C ARG A 249 8.51 -5.19 15.58
N PHE A 250 7.75 -6.13 16.16
CA PHE A 250 7.95 -7.57 15.99
C PHE A 250 7.00 -8.20 14.96
N PHE A 251 6.18 -7.37 14.31
CA PHE A 251 5.23 -7.78 13.30
C PHE A 251 5.67 -7.27 11.92
N SER A 252 5.20 -7.96 10.90
CA SER A 252 5.28 -7.57 9.50
C SER A 252 3.90 -7.64 8.88
N ASP A 253 3.70 -6.89 7.80
CA ASP A 253 2.49 -7.05 7.00
C ASP A 253 2.50 -8.44 6.35
N GLY A 254 1.45 -9.20 6.61
CA GLY A 254 1.20 -10.50 6.02
C GLY A 254 -0.08 -10.50 5.24
N VAL A 255 -0.20 -11.47 4.33
CA VAL A 255 -1.43 -11.68 3.56
C VAL A 255 -2.54 -12.15 4.51
N CYS A 256 -3.73 -11.57 4.42
CA CYS A 256 -4.88 -12.01 5.20
C CYS A 256 -5.22 -13.47 4.83
N PRO A 257 -5.29 -14.40 5.81
CA PRO A 257 -5.54 -15.81 5.51
C PRO A 257 -6.94 -16.07 4.97
N SER A 258 -7.92 -15.25 5.34
CA SER A 258 -9.33 -15.45 4.98
C SER A 258 -9.64 -15.07 3.54
N CYS A 259 -9.08 -13.95 3.04
CA CYS A 259 -9.26 -13.53 1.65
C CYS A 259 -8.03 -13.76 0.78
N GLN A 260 -6.93 -14.27 1.34
CA GLN A 260 -5.66 -14.50 0.64
C GLN A 260 -5.16 -13.26 -0.13
N GLY A 261 -5.38 -12.06 0.44
CA GLY A 261 -4.98 -10.80 -0.17
C GLY A 261 -5.99 -10.22 -1.16
N ALA A 262 -7.10 -10.92 -1.47
CA ALA A 262 -8.12 -10.45 -2.40
C ALA A 262 -8.92 -9.24 -1.91
N ARG A 263 -8.85 -8.92 -0.61
CA ARG A 263 -9.54 -7.78 0.07
C ARG A 263 -11.07 -7.85 0.08
N LEU A 264 -11.66 -8.78 -0.65
CA LEU A 264 -13.11 -8.91 -0.81
C LEU A 264 -13.68 -10.07 -0.01
N GLN A 265 -14.98 -10.03 0.25
CA GLN A 265 -15.71 -11.15 0.82
C GLN A 265 -15.90 -12.29 -0.20
N PRO A 266 -16.14 -13.54 0.25
CA PRO A 266 -16.25 -14.70 -0.65
C PRO A 266 -17.32 -14.56 -1.73
N SER A 267 -18.49 -13.98 -1.41
CA SER A 267 -19.60 -13.85 -2.35
C SER A 267 -19.26 -13.02 -3.58
N SER A 268 -18.41 -12.00 -3.42
CA SER A 268 -17.93 -11.13 -4.50
C SER A 268 -16.91 -11.82 -5.40
N LEU A 269 -16.17 -12.80 -4.84
CA LEU A 269 -15.18 -13.60 -5.57
C LEU A 269 -15.79 -14.74 -6.38
N TYR A 270 -17.09 -15.03 -6.23
CA TYR A 270 -17.80 -15.99 -7.08
C TYR A 270 -18.12 -15.44 -8.48
N VAL A 271 -18.01 -14.12 -8.66
CA VAL A 271 -18.30 -13.47 -9.93
C VAL A 271 -17.05 -13.46 -10.80
N THR A 272 -17.19 -13.96 -12.03
CA THR A 272 -16.08 -14.11 -12.98
C THR A 272 -16.42 -13.49 -14.34
N LEU A 273 -15.39 -13.08 -15.08
CA LEU A 273 -15.48 -12.53 -16.43
C LEU A 273 -14.61 -13.34 -17.41
N GLY A 274 -15.01 -13.38 -18.68
CA GLY A 274 -14.21 -13.94 -19.77
C GLY A 274 -14.20 -15.46 -19.89
N GLY A 275 -15.18 -16.16 -19.31
CA GLY A 275 -15.34 -17.61 -19.46
C GLY A 275 -16.58 -18.15 -18.75
N PRO A 276 -16.91 -19.44 -18.92
CA PRO A 276 -17.94 -20.11 -18.13
C PRO A 276 -17.57 -20.15 -16.62
N PRO A 277 -18.55 -20.44 -15.73
CA PRO A 277 -18.29 -20.59 -14.30
C PRO A 277 -17.11 -21.54 -14.03
N GLY A 278 -16.16 -21.11 -13.20
CA GLY A 278 -14.95 -21.87 -12.87
C GLY A 278 -13.77 -21.71 -13.84
N VAL A 279 -13.95 -21.07 -15.00
CA VAL A 279 -12.89 -20.78 -15.98
C VAL A 279 -12.61 -19.27 -16.08
N GLY A 280 -13.64 -18.43 -15.90
CA GLY A 280 -13.47 -16.98 -15.93
C GLY A 280 -12.62 -16.44 -14.78
N GLN A 281 -12.12 -15.20 -14.94
CA GLN A 281 -11.29 -14.54 -13.92
C GLN A 281 -12.13 -13.66 -13.00
N THR A 282 -11.79 -13.65 -11.72
CA THR A 282 -12.39 -12.75 -10.72
C THR A 282 -11.76 -11.36 -10.77
N ILE A 283 -12.43 -10.36 -10.23
CA ILE A 283 -11.85 -9.01 -10.10
C ILE A 283 -10.52 -9.03 -9.33
N ALA A 284 -10.41 -9.85 -8.27
CA ALA A 284 -9.19 -9.95 -7.49
C ALA A 284 -8.04 -10.58 -8.28
N SER A 285 -8.32 -11.63 -9.06
CA SER A 285 -7.31 -12.28 -9.92
C SER A 285 -6.81 -11.35 -11.02
N LEU A 286 -7.70 -10.53 -11.60
CA LEU A 286 -7.31 -9.49 -12.56
C LEU A 286 -6.45 -8.43 -11.89
N CYS A 287 -6.78 -8.02 -10.67
CA CYS A 287 -6.01 -6.98 -9.99
C CYS A 287 -4.59 -7.43 -9.58
N GLN A 288 -4.37 -8.72 -9.36
CA GLN A 288 -3.06 -9.30 -9.04
C GLN A 288 -2.13 -9.40 -10.27
N GLN A 289 -2.68 -9.35 -11.47
CA GLN A 289 -1.90 -9.37 -12.71
C GLN A 289 -1.33 -8.00 -13.02
N SER A 290 -0.26 -7.98 -13.81
CA SER A 290 0.34 -6.75 -14.31
C SER A 290 -0.59 -6.01 -15.26
N VAL A 291 -0.44 -4.69 -15.34
CA VAL A 291 -1.18 -3.83 -16.28
C VAL A 291 -1.14 -4.39 -17.70
N SER A 292 0.03 -4.85 -18.17
CA SER A 292 0.18 -5.40 -19.52
C SER A 292 -0.52 -6.74 -19.72
N GLU A 293 -0.53 -7.62 -18.72
CA GLU A 293 -1.29 -8.87 -18.77
C GLU A 293 -2.80 -8.60 -18.83
N VAL A 294 -3.28 -7.64 -18.03
CA VAL A 294 -4.70 -7.26 -18.02
C VAL A 294 -5.10 -6.57 -19.33
N ALA A 295 -4.25 -5.72 -19.90
CA ALA A 295 -4.50 -5.09 -21.19
C ALA A 295 -4.62 -6.14 -22.31
N ALA A 296 -3.70 -7.11 -22.35
CA ALA A 296 -3.73 -8.22 -23.29
C ALA A 296 -4.92 -9.17 -23.09
N TRP A 297 -5.37 -9.34 -21.84
CA TRP A 297 -6.60 -10.07 -21.53
C TRP A 297 -7.84 -9.31 -22.00
N LEU A 298 -7.92 -8.01 -21.73
CA LEU A 298 -9.05 -7.15 -22.10
C LEU A 298 -9.24 -7.08 -23.62
N ALA A 299 -8.14 -7.05 -24.38
CA ALA A 299 -8.16 -7.08 -25.85
C ALA A 299 -8.73 -8.39 -26.43
N ARG A 300 -8.63 -9.51 -25.68
CA ARG A 300 -9.13 -10.83 -26.09
C ARG A 300 -10.51 -11.16 -25.52
N LEU A 301 -11.06 -10.27 -24.69
CA LEU A 301 -12.33 -10.50 -24.00
C LEU A 301 -13.48 -10.49 -25.01
N PRO A 302 -14.26 -11.58 -25.15
CA PRO A 302 -15.38 -11.61 -26.10
C PRO A 302 -16.45 -10.60 -25.70
N HIS A 303 -17.03 -9.92 -26.68
CA HIS A 303 -18.16 -9.03 -26.46
C HIS A 303 -19.36 -9.83 -25.94
N PRO A 304 -19.94 -9.45 -24.80
CA PRO A 304 -21.07 -10.16 -24.24
C PRO A 304 -22.32 -9.96 -25.10
N THR A 305 -23.13 -11.00 -25.21
CA THR A 305 -24.46 -10.96 -25.85
C THR A 305 -25.55 -10.70 -24.81
N GLY A 306 -26.74 -10.28 -25.25
CA GLY A 306 -27.89 -10.06 -24.37
C GLY A 306 -27.84 -8.72 -23.62
N PRO A 307 -28.36 -8.64 -22.37
CA PRO A 307 -28.56 -7.37 -21.66
C PRO A 307 -27.30 -6.52 -21.44
N LEU A 308 -26.11 -7.14 -21.49
CA LEU A 308 -24.82 -6.47 -21.28
C LEU A 308 -24.24 -5.84 -22.55
N ALA A 309 -24.81 -6.13 -23.73
CA ALA A 309 -24.23 -5.72 -25.02
C ALA A 309 -24.13 -4.20 -25.19
N HIS A 310 -25.05 -3.42 -24.62
CA HIS A 310 -25.04 -1.96 -24.71
C HIS A 310 -24.10 -1.28 -23.71
N ALA A 311 -23.99 -1.81 -22.49
CA ALA A 311 -23.18 -1.21 -21.43
C ALA A 311 -21.67 -1.54 -21.57
N PHE A 312 -21.34 -2.66 -22.23
CA PHE A 312 -19.98 -3.15 -22.29
C PHE A 312 -19.02 -2.29 -23.15
N PRO A 313 -19.35 -1.87 -24.39
CA PRO A 313 -18.42 -1.11 -25.24
C PRO A 313 -17.84 0.16 -24.62
N PRO A 314 -18.62 1.07 -23.99
CA PRO A 314 -18.05 2.29 -23.40
C PRO A 314 -17.15 1.99 -22.19
N LEU A 315 -17.49 0.98 -21.38
CA LEU A 315 -16.67 0.55 -20.24
C LEU A 315 -15.37 -0.09 -20.70
N HIS A 316 -15.44 -0.96 -21.71
CA HIS A 316 -14.27 -1.61 -22.31
C HIS A 316 -13.31 -0.59 -22.93
N ALA A 317 -13.84 0.39 -23.67
CA ALA A 317 -13.04 1.46 -24.26
C ALA A 317 -12.35 2.32 -23.19
N ALA A 318 -13.08 2.74 -22.15
CA ALA A 318 -12.54 3.55 -21.07
C ALA A 318 -11.45 2.81 -20.26
N LEU A 319 -11.62 1.51 -20.00
CA LEU A 319 -10.61 0.69 -19.33
C LEU A 319 -9.38 0.49 -20.22
N THR A 320 -9.58 0.16 -21.50
CA THR A 320 -8.48 -0.02 -22.47
C THR A 320 -7.62 1.24 -22.58
N GLN A 321 -8.27 2.41 -22.66
CA GLN A 321 -7.58 3.70 -22.72
C GLN A 321 -6.77 4.00 -21.45
N ARG A 322 -7.29 3.70 -20.26
CA ARG A 322 -6.57 3.93 -19.00
C ARG A 322 -5.35 3.01 -18.85
N LEU A 323 -5.50 1.74 -19.23
CA LEU A 323 -4.40 0.78 -19.19
C LEU A 323 -3.31 1.16 -20.19
N SER A 324 -3.66 1.63 -21.39
CA SER A 324 -2.66 2.06 -22.38
C SER A 324 -1.82 3.25 -21.91
N PHE A 325 -2.39 4.21 -21.17
CA PHE A 325 -1.61 5.30 -20.58
C PHE A 325 -0.60 4.81 -19.54
N LEU A 326 -0.97 3.82 -18.71
CA LEU A 326 -0.03 3.20 -17.78
C LEU A 326 1.10 2.48 -18.54
N GLU A 327 0.80 1.78 -19.64
CA GLU A 327 1.81 1.13 -20.47
C GLU A 327 2.75 2.13 -21.14
N GLN A 328 2.22 3.22 -21.71
CA GLN A 328 3.01 4.28 -22.33
C GLN A 328 4.00 4.90 -21.33
N LEU A 329 3.60 5.07 -20.08
CA LEU A 329 4.48 5.55 -19.00
C LEU A 329 5.46 4.51 -18.46
N GLY A 330 5.50 3.31 -19.04
CA GLY A 330 6.39 2.23 -18.61
C GLY A 330 5.96 1.60 -17.29
N LEU A 331 4.69 1.68 -16.92
CA LEU A 331 4.12 1.07 -15.71
C LEU A 331 3.43 -0.27 -15.98
N GLY A 332 3.62 -0.84 -17.18
CA GLY A 332 3.04 -2.11 -17.62
C GLY A 332 3.34 -3.30 -16.68
N TYR A 333 4.47 -3.26 -15.98
CA TYR A 333 4.92 -4.30 -15.06
C TYR A 333 4.27 -4.25 -13.67
N LEU A 334 3.55 -3.17 -13.33
CA LEU A 334 2.89 -3.04 -12.04
C LEU A 334 1.62 -3.89 -12.00
N SER A 335 1.36 -4.58 -10.89
CA SER A 335 0.03 -5.13 -10.64
C SER A 335 -0.96 -4.01 -10.29
N LEU A 336 -2.24 -4.18 -10.64
CA LEU A 336 -3.28 -3.18 -10.36
C LEU A 336 -3.61 -3.07 -8.87
N ASP A 337 -3.32 -4.10 -8.08
CA ASP A 337 -3.48 -4.11 -6.62
C ASP A 337 -2.25 -3.63 -5.84
N ARG A 338 -1.16 -3.24 -6.53
CA ARG A 338 0.06 -2.78 -5.87
C ARG A 338 -0.22 -1.55 -5.01
N SER A 339 0.18 -1.63 -3.74
CA SER A 339 -0.02 -0.52 -2.79
C SER A 339 0.76 0.73 -3.23
N ILE A 340 0.08 1.88 -3.19
CA ILE A 340 0.65 3.20 -3.51
C ILE A 340 1.89 3.49 -2.66
N ASP A 341 1.89 3.09 -1.38
CA ASP A 341 3.00 3.32 -0.45
C ASP A 341 4.26 2.52 -0.82
N THR A 342 4.14 1.50 -1.67
CA THR A 342 5.25 0.67 -2.14
C THR A 342 5.77 1.09 -3.50
N LEU A 343 5.18 2.13 -4.11
CA LEU A 343 5.66 2.71 -5.35
C LEU A 343 6.85 3.63 -5.05
N SER A 344 7.89 3.54 -5.88
CA SER A 344 8.95 4.55 -5.91
C SER A 344 8.38 5.92 -6.27
N GLY A 345 9.07 6.99 -5.89
CA GLY A 345 8.65 8.36 -6.23
C GLY A 345 8.36 8.55 -7.72
N GLY A 346 9.19 7.97 -8.60
CA GLY A 346 8.98 8.00 -10.06
C GLY A 346 7.81 7.15 -10.55
N GLU A 347 7.53 5.98 -9.95
CA GLU A 347 6.33 5.20 -10.24
C GLU A 347 5.05 5.95 -9.83
N TYR A 348 5.03 6.52 -8.62
CA TYR A 348 3.89 7.28 -8.11
C TYR A 348 3.57 8.51 -8.97
N ARG A 349 4.59 9.31 -9.32
CA ARG A 349 4.42 10.49 -10.18
C ARG A 349 3.82 10.13 -11.53
N ARG A 350 4.34 9.07 -12.17
CA ARG A 350 3.82 8.57 -13.45
C ARG A 350 2.39 8.03 -13.34
N ALA A 351 2.08 7.23 -12.32
CA ALA A 351 0.73 6.71 -12.11
C ALA A 351 -0.29 7.85 -11.89
N ARG A 352 0.12 8.89 -11.16
CA ARG A 352 -0.69 10.11 -10.96
C ARG A 352 -0.90 10.86 -12.27
N LEU A 353 0.12 10.99 -13.12
CA LEU A 353 0.01 11.60 -14.44
C LEU A 353 -0.96 10.82 -15.35
N ALA A 354 -0.86 9.49 -15.42
CA ALA A 354 -1.80 8.66 -16.18
C ALA A 354 -3.26 8.91 -15.80
N THR A 355 -3.53 9.11 -14.50
CA THR A 355 -4.88 9.40 -13.99
C THR A 355 -5.42 10.73 -14.53
N GLN A 356 -4.56 11.73 -14.70
CA GLN A 356 -4.94 13.05 -15.22
C GLN A 356 -5.21 13.01 -16.72
N VAL A 357 -4.34 12.33 -17.49
CA VAL A 357 -4.53 12.18 -18.94
C VAL A 357 -5.78 11.35 -19.25
N GLY A 358 -6.03 10.29 -18.47
CA GLY A 358 -7.23 9.46 -18.58
C GLY A 358 -8.56 10.15 -18.23
N GLY A 359 -8.51 11.37 -17.69
CA GLY A 359 -9.71 12.17 -17.41
C GLY A 359 -10.32 12.81 -18.65
N GLY A 360 -9.58 12.89 -19.77
CA GLY A 360 -10.06 13.53 -21.01
C GLY A 360 -10.41 15.01 -20.85
N LEU A 361 -9.81 15.67 -19.86
CA LEU A 361 -10.07 17.08 -19.58
C LEU A 361 -9.43 17.95 -20.67
N THR A 362 -10.12 19.03 -21.04
CA THR A 362 -9.65 20.04 -21.99
C THR A 362 -9.76 21.44 -21.36
N GLY A 363 -8.90 22.38 -21.77
CA GLY A 363 -8.84 23.72 -21.18
C GLY A 363 -8.26 23.78 -19.76
N VAL A 364 -7.53 22.74 -19.32
CA VAL A 364 -6.91 22.67 -17.99
C VAL A 364 -5.47 23.18 -18.04
N LEU A 365 -5.05 23.90 -16.99
CA LEU A 365 -3.65 24.24 -16.73
C LEU A 365 -3.02 23.21 -15.79
N TYR A 366 -2.12 22.39 -16.33
CA TYR A 366 -1.34 21.43 -15.55
C TYR A 366 -0.04 22.08 -15.09
N VAL A 367 0.22 22.05 -13.78
CA VAL A 367 1.49 22.50 -13.18
C VAL A 367 2.22 21.28 -12.63
N LEU A 368 3.39 20.99 -13.20
CA LEU A 368 4.17 19.78 -12.97
C LEU A 368 5.53 20.14 -12.39
N ASP A 369 5.93 19.46 -11.31
CA ASP A 369 7.18 19.68 -10.59
C ASP A 369 8.13 18.51 -10.81
N GLU A 370 9.16 18.73 -11.64
CA GLU A 370 10.20 17.79 -12.06
C GLU A 370 9.68 16.35 -12.32
N PRO A 371 8.82 16.16 -13.33
CA PRO A 371 8.24 14.85 -13.64
C PRO A 371 9.28 13.80 -14.06
N SER A 372 10.50 14.20 -14.45
CA SER A 372 11.59 13.29 -14.82
C SER A 372 12.33 12.65 -13.64
N ILE A 373 12.15 13.14 -12.38
CA ILE A 373 12.89 12.60 -11.23
C ILE A 373 12.69 11.08 -11.11
N GLY A 374 13.82 10.36 -11.03
CA GLY A 374 13.84 8.91 -10.82
C GLY A 374 13.45 8.10 -12.07
N LEU A 375 13.31 8.77 -13.21
CA LEU A 375 13.09 8.14 -14.50
C LEU A 375 14.41 7.78 -15.17
N HIS A 376 14.44 6.64 -15.85
CA HIS A 376 15.60 6.28 -16.66
C HIS A 376 15.56 7.04 -17.99
N PRO A 377 16.70 7.46 -18.58
CA PRO A 377 16.70 8.20 -19.86
C PRO A 377 15.90 7.51 -20.98
N ALA A 378 15.92 6.17 -21.04
CA ALA A 378 15.14 5.41 -22.02
C ALA A 378 13.60 5.57 -21.89
N ASP A 379 13.10 5.92 -20.70
CA ASP A 379 11.68 6.14 -20.44
C ASP A 379 11.30 7.64 -20.54
N HIS A 380 12.30 8.52 -20.64
CA HIS A 380 12.12 9.97 -20.65
C HIS A 380 11.33 10.45 -21.87
N SER A 381 11.69 9.95 -23.05
CA SER A 381 11.02 10.31 -24.30
C SER A 381 9.51 10.01 -24.25
N ARG A 382 9.12 8.88 -23.66
CA ARG A 382 7.72 8.47 -23.50
C ARG A 382 6.94 9.40 -22.58
N LEU A 383 7.56 9.86 -21.49
CA LEU A 383 6.95 10.86 -20.61
C LEU A 383 6.70 12.15 -21.39
N LEU A 384 7.68 12.64 -22.15
CA LEU A 384 7.54 13.85 -22.94
C LEU A 384 6.44 13.70 -23.99
N ASP A 385 6.39 12.57 -24.70
CA ASP A 385 5.34 12.31 -25.70
C ASP A 385 3.94 12.36 -25.08
N LEU A 386 3.77 11.85 -23.86
CA LEU A 386 2.51 11.94 -23.12
C LEU A 386 2.18 13.39 -22.72
N LEU A 387 3.18 14.16 -22.27
CA LEU A 387 2.97 15.58 -21.93
C LEU A 387 2.57 16.39 -23.16
N PHE A 388 3.20 16.13 -24.31
CA PHE A 388 2.81 16.74 -25.58
C PHE A 388 1.44 16.29 -26.03
N HIS A 389 1.08 15.01 -25.86
CA HIS A 389 -0.28 14.56 -26.12
C HIS A 389 -1.30 15.29 -25.24
N LEU A 390 -1.02 15.47 -23.94
CA LEU A 390 -1.89 16.21 -23.03
C LEU A 390 -2.07 17.67 -23.45
N ARG A 391 -0.99 18.33 -23.92
CA ARG A 391 -1.02 19.66 -24.52
C ARG A 391 -1.93 19.67 -25.77
N ASP A 392 -1.73 18.71 -26.67
CA ASP A 392 -2.43 18.62 -27.96
C ASP A 392 -3.94 18.33 -27.82
N LEU A 393 -4.36 17.77 -26.68
CA LEU A 393 -5.78 17.67 -26.30
C LEU A 393 -6.42 19.05 -25.98
N GLY A 394 -5.68 20.15 -26.05
CA GLY A 394 -6.16 21.50 -25.77
C GLY A 394 -5.92 21.96 -24.33
N ASN A 395 -4.87 21.45 -23.69
CA ASN A 395 -4.47 21.85 -22.33
C ASN A 395 -3.18 22.68 -22.36
N SER A 396 -2.92 23.42 -21.29
CA SER A 396 -1.67 24.15 -21.07
C SER A 396 -0.85 23.47 -19.99
N LEU A 397 0.46 23.34 -20.21
CA LEU A 397 1.38 22.72 -19.26
C LEU A 397 2.45 23.72 -18.83
N ILE A 398 2.64 23.85 -17.52
CA ILE A 398 3.79 24.53 -16.90
C ILE A 398 4.61 23.45 -16.20
N VAL A 399 5.84 23.23 -16.66
CA VAL A 399 6.72 22.19 -16.15
C VAL A 399 7.98 22.84 -15.55
N VAL A 400 8.21 22.62 -14.26
CA VAL A 400 9.50 22.93 -13.62
C VAL A 400 10.44 21.77 -13.88
N GLU A 401 11.52 22.00 -14.62
CA GLU A 401 12.46 20.95 -15.03
C GLU A 401 13.90 21.46 -15.15
N HIS A 402 14.82 20.50 -15.07
CA HIS A 402 16.26 20.72 -15.23
C HIS A 402 16.87 19.79 -16.28
N ASP A 403 16.12 18.80 -16.77
CA ASP A 403 16.58 17.87 -17.78
C ASP A 403 16.78 18.52 -19.17
N GLU A 404 17.89 18.18 -19.83
CA GLU A 404 18.28 18.76 -21.11
C GLU A 404 17.31 18.40 -22.25
N GLU A 405 16.85 17.16 -22.35
CA GLU A 405 15.95 16.71 -23.42
C GLU A 405 14.62 17.47 -23.34
N THR A 406 14.09 17.60 -22.13
CA THR A 406 12.85 18.34 -21.84
C THR A 406 12.98 19.80 -22.22
N LEU A 407 14.05 20.46 -21.77
CA LEU A 407 14.28 21.88 -22.05
C LEU A 407 14.43 22.12 -23.56
N ARG A 408 15.08 21.21 -24.30
CA ARG A 408 15.25 21.34 -25.76
C ARG A 408 13.95 21.14 -26.53
N ARG A 409 13.03 20.31 -26.04
CA ARG A 409 11.75 19.99 -26.70
C ARG A 409 10.63 20.95 -26.31
N ALA A 410 10.78 21.75 -25.26
CA ALA A 410 9.75 22.68 -24.80
C ALA A 410 9.37 23.71 -25.90
N ASP A 411 8.08 24.02 -26.00
CA ASP A 411 7.61 25.08 -26.92
C ASP A 411 8.10 26.46 -26.47
N TYR A 412 8.21 26.66 -25.16
CA TYR A 412 8.63 27.90 -24.54
C TYR A 412 9.39 27.63 -23.23
N LEU A 413 10.43 28.41 -22.97
CA LEU A 413 11.25 28.33 -21.77
C LEU A 413 11.25 29.66 -21.01
N ILE A 414 11.16 29.54 -19.68
CA ILE A 414 11.32 30.65 -18.75
C ILE A 414 12.43 30.27 -17.76
N GLU A 415 13.51 31.04 -17.75
CA GLU A 415 14.65 30.84 -16.85
C GLU A 415 14.53 31.80 -15.67
N PHE A 416 14.65 31.24 -14.46
CA PHE A 416 14.79 31.99 -13.22
C PHE A 416 16.25 32.03 -12.79
N GLY A 417 16.67 33.15 -12.20
CA GLY A 417 18.02 33.32 -11.70
C GLY A 417 18.27 34.73 -11.19
N PRO A 418 19.52 35.24 -11.27
CA PRO A 418 20.75 34.55 -11.71
C PRO A 418 21.34 33.56 -10.70
N GLY A 419 20.89 33.57 -9.44
CA GLY A 419 21.33 32.65 -8.38
C GLY A 419 20.17 32.07 -7.58
N ALA A 420 20.48 31.38 -6.49
CA ALA A 420 19.50 30.83 -5.56
C ALA A 420 19.16 31.82 -4.44
N GLY A 421 18.02 31.61 -3.76
CA GLY A 421 17.63 32.40 -2.60
C GLY A 421 17.43 33.89 -2.91
N SER A 422 18.06 34.77 -2.11
CA SER A 422 17.98 36.23 -2.28
C SER A 422 18.64 36.75 -3.58
N LEU A 423 19.49 35.93 -4.22
CA LEU A 423 20.12 36.23 -5.51
C LEU A 423 19.28 35.75 -6.70
N GLY A 424 18.12 35.12 -6.43
CA GLY A 424 17.17 34.63 -7.42
C GLY A 424 15.91 35.49 -7.52
N GLY A 425 14.80 34.85 -7.91
CA GLY A 425 13.47 35.48 -7.96
C GLY A 425 13.26 36.42 -9.15
N GLN A 426 14.19 36.45 -10.11
CA GLN A 426 14.08 37.22 -11.34
C GLN A 426 14.02 36.31 -12.56
N ILE A 427 13.30 36.75 -13.57
CA ILE A 427 13.26 36.08 -14.87
C ILE A 427 14.47 36.57 -15.67
N THR A 428 15.45 35.69 -15.90
CA THR A 428 16.68 36.01 -16.65
C THR A 428 16.56 35.68 -18.14
N GLY A 429 15.59 34.83 -18.49
CA GLY A 429 15.36 34.36 -19.85
C GLY A 429 13.89 34.03 -20.11
N GLN A 430 13.35 34.42 -21.26
CA GLN A 430 12.04 33.96 -21.76
C GLN A 430 12.07 33.86 -23.29
N GLY A 431 11.65 32.74 -23.84
CA GLY A 431 11.66 32.55 -25.29
C GLY A 431 11.66 31.08 -25.68
N THR A 432 11.90 30.81 -26.95
CA THR A 432 12.12 29.44 -27.43
C THR A 432 13.44 28.86 -26.88
N PRO A 433 13.62 27.53 -26.84
CA PRO A 433 14.89 26.92 -26.44
C PRO A 433 16.10 27.46 -27.23
N GLN A 434 15.92 27.76 -28.52
CA GLN A 434 16.95 28.36 -29.38
C GLN A 434 17.29 29.79 -28.94
N GLU A 435 16.28 30.62 -28.65
CA GLU A 435 16.49 31.98 -28.14
C GLU A 435 17.19 31.99 -26.78
N ILE A 436 16.80 31.11 -25.85
CA ILE A 436 17.47 30.97 -24.54
C ILE A 436 18.91 30.51 -24.74
N SER A 437 19.16 29.54 -25.61
CA SER A 437 20.50 29.04 -25.92
C SER A 437 21.45 30.15 -26.44
N ALA A 438 20.92 31.07 -27.24
CA ALA A 438 21.69 32.20 -27.79
C ALA A 438 22.01 33.28 -26.74
N ARG A 439 21.20 33.44 -25.69
CA ARG A 439 21.36 34.52 -24.69
C ARG A 439 22.69 34.40 -23.93
N PRO A 440 23.56 35.43 -23.95
CA PRO A 440 24.88 35.35 -23.30
C PRO A 440 24.83 35.28 -21.77
N LYS A 441 23.81 35.90 -21.14
CA LYS A 441 23.65 35.97 -19.68
C LYS A 441 22.86 34.79 -19.09
N SER A 442 22.30 33.93 -19.93
CA SER A 442 21.54 32.76 -19.49
C SER A 442 22.49 31.65 -19.04
N LEU A 443 22.33 31.19 -17.79
CA LEU A 443 23.13 30.07 -17.27
C LEU A 443 22.69 28.78 -17.94
N THR A 444 21.37 28.55 -18.01
CA THR A 444 20.76 27.42 -18.71
C THR A 444 21.14 27.45 -20.19
N GLY A 445 21.04 28.61 -20.84
CA GLY A 445 21.46 28.80 -22.22
C GLY A 445 22.93 28.50 -22.46
N ALA A 446 23.82 28.77 -21.49
CA ALA A 446 25.22 28.40 -21.58
C ALA A 446 25.45 26.88 -21.61
N PHE A 447 24.67 26.10 -20.86
CA PHE A 447 24.70 24.63 -20.92
C PHE A 447 24.04 24.10 -22.20
N LEU A 448 22.88 24.63 -22.59
CA LEU A 448 22.17 24.21 -23.81
C LEU A 448 22.97 24.48 -25.09
N SER A 449 23.75 25.58 -25.13
CA SER A 449 24.65 25.90 -26.25
C SER A 449 25.98 25.16 -26.20
N GLY A 450 26.30 24.50 -25.08
CA GLY A 450 27.60 23.88 -24.84
C GLY A 450 28.74 24.86 -24.54
N ARG A 451 28.46 26.16 -24.36
CA ARG A 451 29.43 27.16 -23.86
C ARG A 451 29.93 26.81 -22.46
N ARG A 452 29.08 26.19 -21.65
CA ARG A 452 29.44 25.51 -20.40
C ARG A 452 29.14 24.02 -20.53
N LYS A 453 30.02 23.19 -19.96
CA LYS A 453 29.88 21.73 -19.93
C LYS A 453 30.37 21.21 -18.58
N ILE A 454 29.83 20.09 -18.14
CA ILE A 454 30.35 19.37 -16.98
C ILE A 454 31.65 18.69 -17.42
N SER A 455 32.74 18.98 -16.73
CA SER A 455 34.05 18.37 -17.02
C SER A 455 34.12 16.97 -16.45
N PHE A 456 34.54 15.99 -17.26
CA PHE A 456 34.77 14.63 -16.81
C PHE A 456 36.25 14.42 -16.42
N PRO A 457 36.54 13.66 -15.35
CA PRO A 457 37.92 13.32 -15.00
C PRO A 457 38.57 12.52 -16.13
N ARG A 458 39.76 12.93 -16.56
CA ARG A 458 40.48 12.29 -17.69
C ARG A 458 41.20 10.99 -17.32
N LYS A 459 41.42 10.73 -16.02
CA LYS A 459 42.07 9.52 -15.53
C LYS A 459 41.15 8.80 -14.56
N MET A 460 40.89 7.53 -14.82
CA MET A 460 40.19 6.65 -13.90
C MET A 460 41.15 6.19 -12.81
N LYS A 461 40.66 6.11 -11.57
CA LYS A 461 41.43 5.60 -10.43
C LYS A 461 41.54 4.07 -10.53
N GLU A 462 42.70 3.52 -10.21
CA GLU A 462 42.85 2.07 -10.00
C GLU A 462 42.36 1.70 -8.60
N PHE A 463 41.66 0.56 -8.49
CA PHE A 463 41.04 0.12 -7.24
C PHE A 463 41.72 -1.15 -6.72
N ALA A 464 42.24 -1.08 -5.48
CA ALA A 464 42.88 -2.21 -4.82
C ALA A 464 41.87 -3.07 -4.04
N ASP A 465 40.93 -2.42 -3.34
CA ASP A 465 40.00 -3.09 -2.44
C ASP A 465 38.61 -3.19 -3.05
N TRP A 466 37.95 -4.32 -2.79
CA TRP A 466 36.64 -4.64 -3.36
C TRP A 466 35.71 -5.23 -2.31
N LEU A 467 34.49 -4.71 -2.29
CA LEU A 467 33.39 -5.24 -1.50
C LEU A 467 32.59 -6.23 -2.34
N HIS A 468 32.32 -7.42 -1.79
CA HIS A 468 31.58 -8.48 -2.46
C HIS A 468 30.31 -8.83 -1.69
N LEU A 469 29.17 -8.72 -2.35
CA LEU A 469 27.87 -9.16 -1.87
C LEU A 469 27.37 -10.28 -2.81
N LYS A 470 27.08 -11.47 -2.28
CA LYS A 470 26.72 -12.64 -3.09
C LYS A 470 25.30 -13.12 -2.83
N GLY A 471 24.65 -13.59 -3.89
CA GLY A 471 23.39 -14.33 -3.86
C GLY A 471 22.19 -13.56 -3.31
N VAL A 472 22.02 -12.29 -3.71
CA VAL A 472 20.92 -11.45 -3.24
C VAL A 472 19.60 -11.86 -3.90
N THR A 473 18.58 -12.14 -3.10
CA THR A 473 17.24 -12.58 -3.56
C THR A 473 16.12 -11.67 -3.08
N THR A 474 16.44 -10.45 -2.63
CA THR A 474 15.46 -9.47 -2.16
C THR A 474 14.53 -9.03 -3.29
N HIS A 475 13.22 -9.11 -3.07
CA HIS A 475 12.17 -8.76 -4.05
C HIS A 475 12.35 -9.49 -5.40
N ASN A 476 12.56 -8.75 -6.49
CA ASN A 476 12.69 -9.31 -7.84
C ASN A 476 14.13 -9.72 -8.21
N LEU A 477 15.08 -9.64 -7.26
CA LEU A 477 16.47 -10.02 -7.50
C LEU A 477 16.63 -11.53 -7.59
N LYS A 478 17.34 -12.01 -8.62
CA LYS A 478 17.47 -13.43 -8.97
C LYS A 478 18.83 -14.01 -8.54
N GLY A 479 19.16 -13.92 -7.25
CA GLY A 479 20.45 -14.42 -6.72
C GLY A 479 21.65 -13.59 -7.19
N VAL A 480 21.49 -12.27 -7.21
CA VAL A 480 22.46 -11.33 -7.81
C VAL A 480 23.75 -11.28 -6.99
N ASN A 481 24.89 -11.30 -7.67
CA ASN A 481 26.20 -11.03 -7.09
C ASN A 481 26.64 -9.61 -7.48
N LEU A 482 27.08 -8.83 -6.49
CA LEU A 482 27.54 -7.46 -6.65
C LEU A 482 28.97 -7.34 -6.13
N THR A 483 29.84 -6.77 -6.95
CA THR A 483 31.22 -6.44 -6.56
C THR A 483 31.42 -4.95 -6.78
N ILE A 484 31.79 -4.23 -5.71
CA ILE A 484 31.94 -2.77 -5.70
C ILE A 484 33.37 -2.41 -5.31
N PRO A 485 34.09 -1.58 -6.09
CA PRO A 485 35.38 -1.09 -5.66
C PRO A 485 35.22 -0.12 -4.49
N LEU A 486 36.07 -0.25 -3.48
CA LEU A 486 36.13 0.71 -2.39
C LEU A 486 36.93 1.95 -2.80
N GLN A 487 36.68 3.06 -2.10
CA GLN A 487 37.31 4.36 -2.37
C GLN A 487 37.10 4.84 -3.82
N ALA A 488 35.95 4.49 -4.40
CA ALA A 488 35.53 4.78 -5.75
C ALA A 488 34.20 5.55 -5.77
N PHE A 489 33.99 6.35 -6.80
CA PHE A 489 32.68 6.93 -7.10
C PHE A 489 31.87 5.94 -7.95
N THR A 490 31.15 5.03 -7.28
CA THR A 490 30.40 3.95 -7.93
C THR A 490 28.95 4.36 -8.16
N CYS A 491 28.53 4.44 -9.42
CA CYS A 491 27.14 4.64 -9.80
C CYS A 491 26.45 3.31 -10.10
N ILE A 492 25.23 3.13 -9.59
CA ILE A 492 24.37 1.97 -9.90
C ILE A 492 23.22 2.47 -10.76
N SER A 493 23.21 2.05 -12.02
CA SER A 493 22.24 2.48 -13.03
C SER A 493 21.34 1.32 -13.49
N GLY A 494 20.30 1.65 -14.28
CA GLY A 494 19.34 0.72 -14.85
C GLY A 494 17.91 1.28 -14.81
N VAL A 495 17.01 0.68 -15.58
CA VAL A 495 15.59 1.09 -15.69
C VAL A 495 14.85 1.06 -14.35
N SER A 496 13.75 1.82 -14.24
CA SER A 496 12.92 1.80 -13.03
C SER A 496 12.36 0.38 -12.78
N GLY A 497 12.25 -0.03 -11.51
CA GLY A 497 11.82 -1.38 -11.15
C GLY A 497 12.88 -2.50 -11.30
N SER A 498 14.09 -2.22 -11.81
CA SER A 498 15.13 -3.25 -12.00
C SER A 498 15.73 -3.86 -10.71
N GLY A 499 15.34 -3.37 -9.53
CA GLY A 499 15.81 -3.88 -8.23
C GLY A 499 17.01 -3.12 -7.62
N LYS A 500 17.40 -1.95 -8.16
CA LYS A 500 18.52 -1.12 -7.64
C LYS A 500 18.34 -0.77 -6.16
N SER A 501 17.16 -0.27 -5.79
CA SER A 501 16.86 0.10 -4.40
C SER A 501 16.86 -1.12 -3.49
N SER A 502 16.31 -2.24 -3.96
CA SER A 502 16.30 -3.51 -3.24
C SER A 502 17.69 -4.07 -2.98
N LEU A 503 18.60 -3.90 -3.94
CA LEU A 503 19.98 -4.32 -3.80
C LEU A 503 20.73 -3.44 -2.76
N ILE A 504 20.51 -2.13 -2.80
CA ILE A 504 21.32 -1.17 -2.04
C ILE A 504 20.71 -0.78 -0.70
N PHE A 505 19.50 -0.25 -0.72
CA PHE A 505 18.84 0.27 0.48
C PHE A 505 18.18 -0.84 1.30
N ASP A 506 17.69 -1.90 0.67
CA ASP A 506 17.02 -2.99 1.39
C ASP A 506 17.99 -4.13 1.78
N THR A 507 19.15 -4.26 1.11
CA THR A 507 20.09 -5.38 1.36
C THR A 507 21.47 -4.92 1.79
N LEU A 508 22.25 -4.27 0.92
CA LEU A 508 23.66 -3.96 1.18
C LEU A 508 23.84 -3.01 2.36
N ALA A 509 23.13 -1.88 2.37
CA ALA A 509 23.30 -0.86 3.39
C ALA A 509 22.87 -1.34 4.79
N PRO A 510 21.71 -2.00 4.99
CA PRO A 510 21.36 -2.58 6.29
C PRO A 510 22.34 -3.67 6.74
N ALA A 511 22.89 -4.47 5.81
CA ALA A 511 23.89 -5.49 6.14
C ALA A 511 25.19 -4.86 6.67
N LEU A 512 25.72 -3.85 5.98
CA LEU A 512 26.90 -3.11 6.42
C LEU A 512 26.66 -2.34 7.72
N GLN A 513 25.55 -1.61 7.84
CA GLN A 513 25.23 -0.84 9.04
C GLN A 513 25.17 -1.71 10.30
N ARG A 514 24.68 -2.95 10.19
CA ARG A 514 24.66 -3.91 11.30
C ARG A 514 26.02 -4.48 11.60
N ARG A 515 26.75 -4.91 10.57
CA ARG A 515 28.07 -5.53 10.73
C ARG A 515 29.08 -4.55 11.34
N LEU A 516 29.02 -3.29 10.92
CA LEU A 516 29.88 -2.20 11.40
C LEU A 516 29.32 -1.51 12.66
N GLY A 517 28.16 -1.91 13.18
CA GLY A 517 27.54 -1.23 14.34
C GLY A 517 27.21 0.25 14.11
N SER A 518 27.01 0.66 12.85
CA SER A 518 26.89 2.07 12.45
C SER A 518 25.64 2.76 13.00
N VAL A 519 24.57 1.99 13.26
CA VAL A 519 23.27 2.46 13.76
C VAL A 519 22.67 1.44 14.74
N SER A 520 22.29 1.87 15.94
CA SER A 520 21.74 0.99 17.00
C SER A 520 20.42 0.30 16.63
N SER A 521 19.70 0.82 15.63
CA SER A 521 18.43 0.32 15.13
C SER A 521 18.46 0.10 13.61
N ALA A 522 19.57 -0.40 13.06
CA ALA A 522 19.68 -0.69 11.64
C ALA A 522 18.60 -1.71 11.17
N PRO A 523 17.94 -1.47 10.01
CA PRO A 523 16.93 -2.37 9.44
C PRO A 523 17.45 -3.80 9.21
N LEU A 524 16.54 -4.78 9.11
CA LEU A 524 16.92 -6.14 8.66
C LEU A 524 17.33 -6.07 7.19
N PRO A 525 18.52 -6.58 6.80
CA PRO A 525 18.84 -6.73 5.40
C PRO A 525 17.92 -7.79 4.79
N GLY A 526 17.57 -7.59 3.52
CA GLY A 526 16.98 -8.63 2.69
C GLY A 526 17.91 -9.85 2.54
N PRO A 527 17.41 -10.97 2.00
CA PRO A 527 18.17 -12.21 1.91
C PRO A 527 19.38 -12.12 0.96
N PHE A 528 20.54 -12.58 1.45
CA PHE A 528 21.79 -12.73 0.69
C PHE A 528 22.62 -13.92 1.23
N LEU A 529 23.57 -14.42 0.44
CA LEU A 529 24.43 -15.55 0.83
C LEU A 529 25.64 -15.13 1.67
N SER A 530 26.41 -14.15 1.21
CA SER A 530 27.59 -13.66 1.93
C SER A 530 27.95 -12.22 1.58
N LEU A 531 28.64 -11.57 2.52
CA LEU A 531 29.23 -10.24 2.39
C LEU A 531 30.70 -10.33 2.86
N SER A 532 31.64 -9.81 2.08
CA SER A 532 33.08 -9.81 2.39
C SER A 532 33.78 -8.61 1.75
N GLY A 533 35.01 -8.28 2.17
CA GLY A 533 35.73 -7.12 1.63
C GLY A 533 35.38 -5.80 2.32
N ASP A 534 34.81 -5.85 3.52
CA ASP A 534 34.41 -4.71 4.35
C ASP A 534 35.41 -4.35 5.45
N GLU A 535 36.59 -4.98 5.46
CA GLU A 535 37.59 -4.86 6.53
C GLU A 535 38.14 -3.44 6.69
N SER A 536 38.21 -2.67 5.61
CA SER A 536 38.66 -1.27 5.62
C SER A 536 37.56 -0.27 5.98
N LEU A 537 36.31 -0.72 6.14
CA LEU A 537 35.17 0.14 6.45
C LEU A 537 34.96 0.26 7.96
N THR A 538 34.83 1.48 8.45
CA THR A 538 34.51 1.74 9.87
C THR A 538 33.04 2.06 10.10
N ARG A 539 32.36 2.62 9.09
CA ARG A 539 30.95 3.02 9.18
C ARG A 539 30.29 3.02 7.81
N ALA A 540 29.00 2.69 7.78
CA ALA A 540 28.12 2.87 6.64
C ALA A 540 27.07 3.95 6.94
N ILE A 541 27.03 5.01 6.13
CA ILE A 541 26.09 6.13 6.25
C ILE A 541 25.18 6.09 5.02
N VAL A 542 23.87 6.12 5.26
CA VAL A 542 22.85 6.20 4.20
C VAL A 542 22.27 7.60 4.22
N ILE A 543 22.30 8.26 3.07
CA ILE A 543 21.64 9.54 2.83
C ILE A 543 20.55 9.26 1.79
N ASP A 544 19.29 9.29 2.22
CA ASP A 544 18.13 8.99 1.39
C ASP A 544 17.33 10.26 1.06
N GLN A 545 16.23 10.08 0.32
CA GLN A 545 15.30 11.16 -0.04
C GLN A 545 14.13 11.28 0.94
N SER A 546 14.19 10.61 2.10
CA SER A 546 13.13 10.74 3.08
C SER A 546 13.08 12.19 3.56
N PRO A 547 11.87 12.80 3.64
CA PRO A 547 11.78 14.17 4.09
C PRO A 547 12.35 14.28 5.50
N LEU A 548 13.16 15.32 5.74
CA LEU A 548 13.79 15.66 7.02
C LEU A 548 12.75 15.98 8.12
N SER A 549 11.95 15.00 8.52
CA SER A 549 10.76 15.09 9.36
C SER A 549 9.72 16.14 8.90
N ARG A 550 8.46 15.74 8.74
CA ARG A 550 7.34 16.69 8.51
C ARG A 550 7.00 17.55 9.73
N GLN A 551 7.78 17.48 10.80
CA GLN A 551 7.51 18.22 12.03
C GLN A 551 8.10 19.62 11.90
N SER A 552 7.26 20.67 12.00
CA SER A 552 7.64 22.09 11.87
C SER A 552 8.69 22.58 12.90
N ARG A 553 9.18 21.69 13.77
CA ARG A 553 10.17 21.93 14.81
C ARG A 553 11.61 21.68 14.34
N SER A 554 11.83 20.95 13.25
CA SER A 554 13.17 20.73 12.68
C SER A 554 13.58 21.91 11.80
N HIS A 555 14.85 22.30 11.86
CA HIS A 555 15.44 23.41 11.09
C HIS A 555 16.94 23.17 10.82
N PRO A 556 17.58 23.90 9.88
CA PRO A 556 18.97 23.65 9.47
C PRO A 556 19.97 23.57 10.63
N LEU A 557 19.90 24.48 11.61
CA LEU A 557 20.80 24.44 12.78
C LEU A 557 20.61 23.21 13.68
N SER A 558 19.39 22.66 13.77
CA SER A 558 19.15 21.41 14.51
C SER A 558 19.71 20.20 13.79
N LEU A 559 19.68 20.21 12.45
CA LEU A 559 20.26 19.16 11.61
C LEU A 559 21.79 19.14 11.70
N LEU A 560 22.40 20.32 11.69
CA LEU A 560 23.84 20.51 11.86
C LEU A 560 24.32 20.27 13.31
N GLY A 561 23.41 20.06 14.25
CA GLY A 561 23.75 19.81 15.66
C GLY A 561 24.25 21.04 16.43
N VAL A 562 24.13 22.25 15.87
CA VAL A 562 24.65 23.50 16.47
C VAL A 562 23.56 24.41 17.05
N TRP A 563 22.31 23.93 17.07
CA TRP A 563 21.21 24.66 17.71
C TRP A 563 21.47 24.99 19.18
N ASP A 564 22.09 24.05 19.90
CA ASP A 564 22.40 24.22 21.32
C ASP A 564 23.47 25.28 21.56
N ASP A 565 24.42 25.42 20.65
CA ASP A 565 25.47 26.43 20.73
C ASP A 565 24.91 27.84 20.53
N LEU A 566 23.95 28.00 19.62
CA LEU A 566 23.23 29.27 19.47
C LEU A 566 22.42 29.62 20.74
N ARG A 567 21.76 28.65 21.36
CA ARG A 567 21.02 28.89 22.62
C ARG A 567 21.96 29.25 23.78
N LYS A 568 23.12 28.59 23.87
CA LYS A 568 24.16 28.91 24.87
C LYS A 568 24.73 30.31 24.66
N LEU A 569 24.94 30.72 23.41
CA LEU A 569 25.35 32.09 23.08
C LEU A 569 24.37 33.09 23.67
N PHE A 570 23.08 32.98 23.36
CA PHE A 570 22.06 33.90 23.86
C PHE A 570 21.94 33.92 25.39
N ALA A 571 22.03 32.75 26.04
CA ALA A 571 22.02 32.66 27.50
C ALA A 571 23.26 33.28 28.16
N SER A 572 24.38 33.39 27.43
CA SER A 572 25.61 33.97 27.97
C SER A 572 25.65 35.50 27.94
N LEU A 573 24.71 36.15 27.22
CA LEU A 573 24.64 37.60 27.07
C LEU A 573 24.30 38.32 28.39
N PRO A 574 24.82 39.53 28.64
CA PRO A 574 24.54 40.27 29.87
C PRO A 574 23.04 40.49 30.13
N SER A 575 22.28 40.83 29.10
CA SER A 575 20.82 41.05 29.19
C SER A 575 20.04 39.78 29.52
N ALA A 576 20.53 38.60 29.10
CA ALA A 576 19.96 37.32 29.46
C ALA A 576 20.34 36.92 30.89
N LYS A 577 21.61 37.09 31.27
CA LYS A 577 22.11 36.80 32.63
C LYS A 577 21.41 37.63 33.70
N ALA A 578 21.20 38.93 33.46
CA ALA A 578 20.50 39.83 34.38
C ALA A 578 19.04 39.39 34.66
N ARG A 579 18.44 38.61 33.75
CA ARG A 579 17.07 38.11 33.87
C ARG A 579 16.99 36.64 34.28
N GLY A 580 18.13 36.01 34.59
CA GLY A 580 18.21 34.59 34.93
C GLY A 580 17.83 33.66 33.77
N PHE A 581 17.96 34.10 32.52
CA PHE A 581 17.61 33.29 31.36
C PHE A 581 18.69 32.23 31.09
N THR A 582 18.24 30.97 31.01
CA THR A 582 19.08 29.82 30.67
C THR A 582 18.92 29.44 29.19
N PRO A 583 19.76 28.55 28.63
CA PRO A 583 19.59 28.08 27.25
C PRO A 583 18.20 27.47 26.96
N SER A 584 17.50 26.98 27.99
CA SER A 584 16.14 26.46 27.86
C SER A 584 15.12 27.53 27.49
N ARG A 585 15.30 28.79 27.92
CA ARG A 585 14.43 29.92 27.54
C ARG A 585 14.46 30.16 26.03
N PHE A 586 15.62 30.00 25.42
CA PHE A 586 15.84 30.19 23.99
C PHE A 586 15.49 28.95 23.14
N SER A 587 14.88 27.92 23.73
CA SER A 587 14.36 26.78 22.99
C SER A 587 12.87 26.94 22.72
N PHE A 588 12.45 27.03 21.45
CA PHE A 588 11.03 27.03 21.10
C PHE A 588 10.34 25.66 21.35
N ASN A 589 11.12 24.62 21.68
CA ASN A 589 10.59 23.29 22.03
C ASN A 589 10.18 23.14 23.50
N VAL A 590 10.61 24.04 24.37
CA VAL A 590 10.38 23.97 25.82
C VAL A 590 9.50 25.13 26.28
N ARG A 591 8.62 24.88 27.25
CA ARG A 591 7.83 25.94 27.89
C ARG A 591 8.75 26.96 28.56
N GLY A 592 8.34 28.23 28.54
CA GLY A 592 9.08 29.32 29.17
C GLY A 592 9.27 30.51 28.23
N GLY A 593 10.10 30.35 27.19
CA GLY A 593 10.39 31.44 26.24
C GLY A 593 9.69 31.35 24.89
N ARG A 594 9.13 30.18 24.55
CA ARG A 594 8.34 30.00 23.32
C ARG A 594 7.03 30.78 23.36
N CYS A 595 6.44 31.02 22.19
CA CYS A 595 5.05 31.45 22.09
C CYS A 595 4.12 30.29 22.45
N GLU A 596 3.24 30.47 23.44
CA GLU A 596 2.33 29.40 23.88
C GLU A 596 1.15 29.18 22.92
N THR A 597 0.70 30.22 22.20
CA THR A 597 -0.38 30.08 21.20
C THR A 597 -0.04 29.06 20.12
N CYS A 598 1.17 29.11 19.55
CA CYS A 598 1.63 28.13 18.56
C CYS A 598 2.53 27.04 19.16
N CYS A 599 2.70 27.01 20.49
CA CYS A 599 3.63 26.11 21.18
C CYS A 599 5.04 26.06 20.55
N GLY A 600 5.54 27.21 20.08
CA GLY A 600 6.84 27.37 19.42
C GLY A 600 6.94 26.94 17.96
N LEU A 601 5.84 26.59 17.30
CA LEU A 601 5.83 26.26 15.86
C LEU A 601 5.96 27.49 14.96
N GLY A 602 5.54 28.67 15.45
CA GLY A 602 5.45 29.91 14.66
C GLY A 602 4.25 29.95 13.72
N GLN A 603 3.55 28.84 13.55
CA GLN A 603 2.41 28.70 12.66
C GLN A 603 1.26 27.98 13.37
N VAL A 604 0.05 28.16 12.86
CA VAL A 604 -1.16 27.47 13.29
C VAL A 604 -1.81 26.80 12.09
N ALA A 605 -2.28 25.56 12.28
CA ALA A 605 -3.04 24.86 11.25
C ALA A 605 -4.48 25.38 11.27
N VAL A 606 -4.96 25.80 10.10
CA VAL A 606 -6.34 26.20 9.87
C VAL A 606 -7.01 25.08 9.09
N GLN A 607 -7.96 24.42 9.74
CA GLN A 607 -8.71 23.36 9.12
C GLN A 607 -9.73 23.97 8.15
N LEU A 608 -9.61 23.59 6.89
CA LEU A 608 -10.54 23.97 5.83
C LEU A 608 -11.45 22.79 5.53
N GLN A 609 -12.75 23.02 5.38
CA GLN A 609 -13.68 21.98 4.93
C GLN A 609 -13.40 21.74 3.44
N LEU A 610 -12.92 20.53 3.07
CA LEU A 610 -12.64 20.06 1.69
C LEU A 610 -11.28 20.43 1.07
N LEU A 611 -10.46 21.26 1.72
CA LEU A 611 -9.10 21.56 1.27
C LEU A 611 -8.07 20.99 2.25
N PRO A 612 -6.83 20.69 1.79
CA PRO A 612 -5.73 20.39 2.69
C PRO A 612 -5.59 21.48 3.76
N GLU A 613 -5.19 21.09 4.97
CA GLU A 613 -4.96 22.05 6.06
C GLU A 613 -4.03 23.18 5.60
N ALA A 614 -4.49 24.41 5.76
CA ALA A 614 -3.69 25.59 5.44
C ALA A 614 -2.86 25.96 6.67
N ILE A 615 -1.58 26.24 6.45
CA ILE A 615 -0.68 26.65 7.51
C ILE A 615 -0.55 28.18 7.44
N ALA A 616 -0.95 28.86 8.50
CA ALA A 616 -0.86 30.32 8.60
C ALA A 616 0.17 30.73 9.68
N PRO A 617 0.86 31.88 9.54
CA PRO A 617 1.65 32.45 10.61
C PRO A 617 0.81 32.62 11.88
N CYS A 618 1.41 32.34 13.03
CA CYS A 618 0.73 32.49 14.32
C CYS A 618 0.37 33.98 14.55
N PRO A 619 -0.88 34.32 14.88
CA PRO A 619 -1.29 35.72 15.05
C PRO A 619 -0.59 36.40 16.24
N THR A 620 -0.21 35.63 17.27
CA THR A 620 0.42 36.16 18.49
C THR A 620 1.89 36.50 18.31
N CYS A 621 2.67 35.62 17.68
CA CYS A 621 4.12 35.80 17.51
C CYS A 621 4.55 36.14 16.09
N GLN A 622 3.60 36.21 15.14
CA GLN A 622 3.83 36.56 13.74
C GLN A 622 4.91 35.69 13.06
N GLY A 623 5.02 34.42 13.45
CA GLY A 623 6.05 33.51 12.92
C GLY A 623 7.31 33.39 13.78
N HIS A 624 7.57 34.32 14.70
CA HIS A 624 8.83 34.37 15.45
C HIS A 624 9.03 33.26 16.48
N ARG A 625 8.02 32.42 16.77
CA ARG A 625 8.09 31.24 17.66
C ARG A 625 8.32 31.53 19.16
N TYR A 626 8.67 32.75 19.55
CA TYR A 626 8.98 33.15 20.93
C TYR A 626 8.01 34.20 21.47
N ASN A 627 7.97 34.35 22.80
CA ASN A 627 7.31 35.48 23.45
C ASN A 627 8.17 36.75 23.42
N ARG A 628 7.53 37.89 23.64
CA ARG A 628 8.15 39.22 23.52
C ARG A 628 9.34 39.40 24.47
N GLU A 629 9.26 38.83 25.67
CA GLU A 629 10.33 38.91 26.67
C GLU A 629 11.60 38.21 26.19
N THR A 630 11.47 37.07 25.52
CA THR A 630 12.61 36.32 24.98
C THR A 630 13.22 37.05 23.78
N LEU A 631 12.39 37.63 22.92
CA LEU A 631 12.84 38.39 21.73
C LEU A 631 13.59 39.69 22.08
N SER A 632 13.39 40.23 23.28
CA SER A 632 14.09 41.45 23.70
C SER A 632 15.57 41.26 24.03
N VAL A 633 16.06 40.01 24.11
CA VAL A 633 17.49 39.71 24.19
C VAL A 633 18.06 39.66 22.78
N THR A 634 19.05 40.51 22.50
CA THR A 634 19.66 40.61 21.17
C THR A 634 21.16 40.35 21.19
N TYR A 635 21.66 39.66 20.17
CA TYR A 635 23.08 39.53 19.84
C TYR A 635 23.36 40.38 18.61
N ARG A 636 24.28 41.34 18.72
CA ARG A 636 24.64 42.26 17.61
C ARG A 636 23.40 42.90 16.94
N GLY A 637 22.41 43.28 17.73
CA GLY A 637 21.16 43.90 17.25
C GLY A 637 20.07 42.92 16.78
N HIS A 638 20.35 41.61 16.73
CA HIS A 638 19.37 40.60 16.30
C HIS A 638 18.89 39.73 17.47
N SER A 639 17.59 39.57 17.61
CA SER A 639 16.98 38.55 18.46
C SER A 639 17.22 37.15 17.91
N ILE A 640 17.00 36.12 18.73
CA ILE A 640 17.19 34.73 18.28
C ILE A 640 16.27 34.35 17.11
N ALA A 641 15.04 34.88 17.06
CA ALA A 641 14.13 34.65 15.94
C ALA A 641 14.64 35.31 14.65
N GLN A 642 15.12 36.54 14.75
CA GLN A 642 15.67 37.25 13.59
C GLN A 642 16.91 36.56 13.03
N ILE A 643 17.76 35.97 13.87
CA ILE A 643 18.91 35.17 13.40
C ILE A 643 18.43 33.92 12.64
N LEU A 644 17.35 33.27 13.10
CA LEU A 644 16.75 32.12 12.41
C LEU A 644 16.08 32.49 11.07
N GLU A 645 15.79 33.76 10.84
CA GLU A 645 15.21 34.28 9.59
C GLU A 645 16.28 34.71 8.56
N LEU A 646 17.56 34.80 8.97
CA LEU A 646 18.65 35.14 8.06
C LEU A 646 18.93 34.02 7.06
N SER A 647 19.39 34.40 5.87
CA SER A 647 20.05 33.44 4.97
C SER A 647 21.33 32.89 5.62
N VAL A 648 21.74 31.70 5.19
CA VAL A 648 22.95 31.03 5.71
C VAL A 648 24.17 31.94 5.62
N ASP A 649 24.38 32.62 4.48
CA ASP A 649 25.51 33.54 4.29
C ASP A 649 25.52 34.68 5.33
N ARG A 650 24.36 35.32 5.55
CA ARG A 650 24.22 36.42 6.51
C ARG A 650 24.38 35.93 7.96
N ALA A 651 23.85 34.73 8.25
CA ALA A 651 24.01 34.10 9.55
C ALA A 651 25.48 33.75 9.81
N PHE A 652 26.19 33.25 8.79
CA PHE A 652 27.62 32.94 8.87
C PHE A 652 28.43 34.20 9.19
N ASP A 653 28.23 35.30 8.45
CA ASP A 653 28.91 36.57 8.70
C ASP A 653 28.67 37.10 10.12
N LEU A 654 27.42 37.00 10.59
CA LEU A 654 27.02 37.45 11.92
C LEU A 654 27.66 36.60 13.03
N LEU A 655 27.74 35.28 12.82
CA LEU A 655 28.14 34.28 13.82
C LEU A 655 29.57 33.77 13.65
N ARG A 656 30.34 34.28 12.69
CA ARG A 656 31.72 33.83 12.38
C ARG A 656 32.68 33.84 13.57
N ALA A 657 32.40 34.69 14.56
CA ALA A 657 33.19 34.80 15.79
C ALA A 657 32.98 33.63 16.76
N ILE A 658 31.99 32.76 16.52
CA ILE A 658 31.64 31.62 17.37
C ILE A 658 32.02 30.33 16.61
N PRO A 659 33.15 29.67 16.95
CA PRO A 659 33.73 28.63 16.10
C PRO A 659 32.80 27.45 15.76
N PRO A 660 32.00 26.89 16.69
CA PRO A 660 31.07 25.81 16.35
C PRO A 660 30.01 26.23 15.34
N LEU A 661 29.47 27.45 15.46
CA LEU A 661 28.47 27.99 14.55
C LEU A 661 29.07 28.34 13.19
N ALA A 662 30.26 28.94 13.18
CA ALA A 662 30.99 29.28 11.97
C ALA A 662 31.35 28.02 11.15
N ALA A 663 31.89 26.99 11.80
CA ALA A 663 32.25 25.74 11.14
C ALA A 663 31.04 25.04 10.53
N ALA A 664 29.92 25.00 11.25
CA ALA A 664 28.70 24.36 10.75
C ALA A 664 28.02 25.15 9.63
N LEU A 665 27.96 26.48 9.74
CA LEU A 665 27.36 27.32 8.71
C LEU A 665 28.22 27.44 7.45
N GLY A 666 29.56 27.43 7.58
CA GLY A 666 30.47 27.46 6.43
C GLY A 666 30.56 26.14 5.66
N ALA A 667 29.96 25.07 6.17
CA ALA A 667 29.82 23.80 5.47
C ALA A 667 28.57 23.73 4.57
N LEU A 668 27.64 24.67 4.74
CA LEU A 668 26.48 24.89 3.86
C LEU A 668 26.84 25.92 2.79
#